data_AF-N9CDC3-F1
#
_entry.id   AF-N9CDC3-F1
#
_cell.length_a   1.000
_cell.length_b   1.000
_cell.length_c   1.000
_cell.angle_alpha   90.00
_cell.angle_beta   90.00
_cell.angle_gamma   90.00
#
_symmetry.space_group_name_H-M   'P 1'
#
loop_
_entity.id
_entity.type
_entity.pdbx_description
1 polymer ?
#
loop_
_entity_poly.entity_id
_entity_poly.type
_entity_poly.pdbx_seq_one_letter_code
_entity_poly.pdbx_strand_id
1 'polypeptide(L)'
;MNTADKILDGYDKYNNAKDIVDKAQTANDLRKELSNGKPLTPESGGALIGLIGPMIPGAGGIDGDDFAKWGENAARNISPRDRVDAVVDAAVNGSSSQGKFHYVDPLILDLNGNGIETTGLENGVQFELNSSGLKVKTGWVSANDGLLVWDRNNDGKINDASELFGNHVLMNDGSISEHGFAALKDLDFNNDDTVDINDEAFKGLRVWKDINQDGVSQENELFTLNELEINSLSVSYIDSEIKFENGNIISQIGSFNKTDGSSYVMGDVNFAIDITQTSRESINFEQIDFSNLFLLGLGRVSDLQTAISISNELKVVVEEYKCQTSISYRENLLEKIIFEWAKTDPYYSENINLVGQSILTASEGVAIRRTSGNIVLQDVVSLEELPVETQQKFQEIKPFIAALSSFTGSNISTLYFNGRDRSGGSAEAVIDKFYEAFNILKAVLFQELYPQTFFLEQFGDDIYFLENNKIFLDIPNIFNTINDLFLVDQSDGFKSLLLLLNHIDRYGVDFEIINLNYLEMLFEHYVTSTDGGKINQWFEELSQYGYIDFTLLTGTDSNDNLQNTNIVNAKNYIFSGDGDDQLTGNNHTDKIFGGEGNDTIYGRNGDDYLDGGSGNDKLYGGNGEDTLIGGTGSDYLEGGSQG
;
A
#
# COMPACT_ATOMS: atom_id res chain seq x y z
N MET A 1 33.87 29.85 -3.04
CA MET A 1 33.17 28.69 -2.47
C MET A 1 31.84 29.19 -1.96
N ASN A 2 30.75 28.70 -2.55
CA ASN A 2 29.43 28.85 -1.94
C ASN A 2 29.41 28.07 -0.60
N THR A 3 28.40 28.24 0.23
CA THR A 3 28.35 27.58 1.56
C THR A 3 28.36 26.05 1.44
N ALA A 4 27.72 25.49 0.41
CA ALA A 4 27.80 24.07 0.06
C ALA A 4 29.25 23.60 -0.18
N ASP A 5 30.03 24.33 -0.99
CA ASP A 5 31.45 24.04 -1.24
C ASP A 5 32.29 24.11 0.04
N LYS A 6 31.92 24.97 1.01
CA LYS A 6 32.62 25.06 2.30
C LYS A 6 32.29 23.88 3.23
N ILE A 7 31.05 23.41 3.21
CA ILE A 7 30.60 22.21 3.94
C ILE A 7 31.32 20.97 3.38
N LEU A 8 31.37 20.82 2.05
CA LEU A 8 32.11 19.78 1.34
C LEU A 8 33.63 19.87 1.54
N ASP A 9 34.23 21.06 1.49
CA ASP A 9 35.67 21.25 1.78
C ASP A 9 36.00 20.88 3.24
N GLY A 10 35.05 21.04 4.17
CA GLY A 10 35.15 20.52 5.53
C GLY A 10 35.19 18.98 5.58
N TYR A 11 34.36 18.31 4.77
CA TYR A 11 34.33 16.85 4.60
C TYR A 11 35.65 16.31 4.01
N ASP A 12 36.12 16.89 2.91
CA ASP A 12 37.38 16.48 2.25
C ASP A 12 38.59 16.64 3.17
N LYS A 13 38.57 17.64 4.05
CA LYS A 13 39.61 17.86 5.06
C LYS A 13 39.54 16.86 6.21
N TYR A 14 38.35 16.47 6.66
CA TYR A 14 38.14 15.46 7.71
C TYR A 14 38.49 14.04 7.21
N ASN A 15 38.22 13.74 5.94
CA ASN A 15 38.48 12.46 5.29
C ASN A 15 39.88 12.30 4.66
N ASN A 16 40.78 13.26 4.88
CA ASN A 16 42.21 12.97 4.73
C ASN A 16 42.71 11.86 5.69
N ALA A 17 41.84 11.37 6.60
CA ALA A 17 41.86 9.99 7.08
C ALA A 17 41.43 8.99 5.98
N LYS A 18 42.22 8.93 4.90
CA LYS A 18 42.10 8.06 3.71
C LYS A 18 42.01 6.54 4.00
N ASP A 19 42.00 6.14 5.26
CA ASP A 19 42.11 4.76 5.77
C ASP A 19 40.76 4.00 5.82
N ILE A 20 39.62 4.69 5.70
CA ILE A 20 38.27 4.08 5.71
C ILE A 20 37.79 3.74 4.29
N VAL A 21 38.00 4.64 3.32
CA VAL A 21 37.63 4.41 1.91
C VAL A 21 38.51 3.35 1.24
N ASP A 22 39.79 3.25 1.61
CA ASP A 22 40.68 2.17 1.14
C ASP A 22 40.25 0.78 1.67
N LYS A 23 39.39 0.71 2.70
CA LYS A 23 38.76 -0.55 3.17
C LYS A 23 37.40 -0.84 2.53
N ALA A 24 36.77 0.13 1.86
CA ALA A 24 35.47 -0.01 1.19
C ALA A 24 35.56 -0.56 -0.25
N GLN A 25 36.76 -0.86 -0.74
CA GLN A 25 37.00 -1.48 -2.07
C GLN A 25 36.37 -2.88 -2.25
N THR A 26 35.76 -3.46 -1.22
CA THR A 26 35.26 -4.83 -1.21
C THR A 26 33.86 -5.04 -1.77
N ALA A 27 33.04 -4.02 -2.07
CA ALA A 27 31.70 -4.23 -2.63
C ALA A 27 31.73 -4.72 -4.09
N ASN A 28 32.60 -4.12 -4.91
CA ASN A 28 32.85 -4.57 -6.28
C ASN A 28 33.56 -5.94 -6.33
N ASP A 29 34.42 -6.23 -5.36
CA ASP A 29 35.04 -7.54 -5.23
C ASP A 29 34.06 -8.62 -4.74
N LEU A 30 33.08 -8.27 -3.88
CA LEU A 30 32.00 -9.18 -3.47
C LEU A 30 31.09 -9.53 -4.65
N ARG A 31 30.71 -8.55 -5.48
CA ARG A 31 29.94 -8.76 -6.72
C ARG A 31 30.70 -9.65 -7.72
N LYS A 32 32.04 -9.52 -7.75
CA LYS A 32 32.94 -10.33 -8.58
C LYS A 32 33.16 -11.74 -8.03
N GLU A 33 33.25 -11.93 -6.71
CA GLU A 33 33.31 -13.25 -6.07
C GLU A 33 31.97 -14.01 -6.18
N LEU A 34 30.83 -13.31 -6.06
CA LEU A 34 29.47 -13.86 -6.27
C LEU A 34 29.25 -14.31 -7.73
N SER A 35 29.77 -13.55 -8.71
CA SER A 35 29.77 -13.95 -10.12
C SER A 35 30.64 -15.19 -10.42
N ASN A 36 31.51 -15.59 -9.49
CA ASN A 36 32.40 -16.75 -9.61
C ASN A 36 31.89 -18.00 -8.86
N GLY A 37 30.64 -18.00 -8.36
CA GLY A 37 29.92 -19.23 -8.02
C GLY A 37 30.28 -19.91 -6.70
N LYS A 38 30.69 -19.17 -5.66
CA LYS A 38 30.71 -19.72 -4.29
C LYS A 38 29.36 -19.47 -3.60
N PRO A 39 28.69 -20.52 -3.07
CA PRO A 39 27.46 -20.33 -2.32
C PRO A 39 27.75 -19.71 -0.95
N LEU A 40 27.00 -18.67 -0.59
CA LEU A 40 26.93 -18.17 0.78
C LEU A 40 26.13 -19.17 1.63
N THR A 41 26.50 -19.33 2.89
CA THR A 41 25.76 -20.16 3.84
C THR A 41 24.46 -19.46 4.29
N PRO A 42 23.38 -20.19 4.60
CA PRO A 42 22.07 -19.62 4.95
C PRO A 42 22.07 -18.60 6.11
N GLU A 43 23.05 -18.66 7.01
CA GLU A 43 23.16 -17.76 8.18
C GLU A 43 23.62 -16.33 7.83
N SER A 44 24.35 -16.13 6.72
CA SER A 44 24.80 -14.80 6.28
C SER A 44 23.77 -14.05 5.43
N GLY A 45 22.86 -14.77 4.76
CA GLY A 45 21.72 -14.17 4.06
C GLY A 45 20.73 -13.55 5.03
N GLY A 46 20.37 -14.26 6.11
CA GLY A 46 19.43 -13.78 7.13
C GLY A 46 19.83 -12.49 7.85
N ALA A 47 21.13 -12.25 8.05
CA ALA A 47 21.63 -11.01 8.65
C ALA A 47 21.55 -9.82 7.68
N LEU A 48 21.82 -10.03 6.39
CA LEU A 48 21.63 -9.01 5.36
C LEU A 48 20.15 -8.68 5.19
N ILE A 49 19.28 -9.70 5.19
CA ILE A 49 17.80 -9.57 5.07
C ILE A 49 17.20 -8.70 6.18
N GLY A 50 17.67 -8.83 7.42
CA GLY A 50 17.28 -7.95 8.53
C GLY A 50 17.84 -6.52 8.44
N LEU A 51 18.91 -6.31 7.66
CA LEU A 51 19.55 -5.01 7.45
C LEU A 51 18.95 -4.19 6.29
N ILE A 52 18.49 -4.82 5.20
CA ILE A 52 17.95 -4.07 4.04
C ILE A 52 16.43 -3.90 4.07
N GLY A 53 15.71 -4.78 4.78
CA GLY A 53 14.24 -4.74 4.88
C GLY A 53 13.63 -3.37 5.25
N PRO A 54 14.19 -2.62 6.22
CA PRO A 54 13.67 -1.29 6.58
C PRO A 54 13.96 -0.20 5.54
N MET A 55 15.03 -0.34 4.75
CA MET A 55 15.41 0.63 3.70
C MET A 55 14.79 0.32 2.33
N ILE A 56 14.05 -0.78 2.17
CA ILE A 56 13.22 -1.06 0.99
C ILE A 56 11.78 -0.67 1.35
N PRO A 57 11.36 0.58 1.09
CA PRO A 57 9.95 0.93 1.08
C PRO A 57 9.15 -0.13 0.31
N GLY A 58 7.99 -0.51 0.83
CA GLY A 58 7.16 -1.58 0.26
C GLY A 58 7.45 -3.00 0.76
N ALA A 59 8.60 -3.27 1.40
CA ALA A 59 8.85 -4.55 2.09
C ALA A 59 8.09 -4.66 3.43
N GLY A 60 7.80 -3.51 4.07
CA GLY A 60 6.93 -3.42 5.25
C GLY A 60 5.43 -3.51 4.92
N GLY A 61 5.05 -3.47 3.63
CA GLY A 61 3.67 -3.53 3.16
C GLY A 61 2.74 -2.44 3.70
N ILE A 62 1.60 -2.23 3.05
CA ILE A 62 0.53 -1.38 3.59
C ILE A 62 -0.25 -2.12 4.74
N ASP A 63 0.16 -3.37 5.01
CA ASP A 63 -0.45 -4.34 5.94
C ASP A 63 0.52 -4.90 6.99
N GLY A 64 1.67 -4.27 7.24
CA GLY A 64 2.69 -4.80 8.15
C GLY A 64 2.26 -4.95 9.62
N ASP A 65 1.62 -6.08 9.96
CA ASP A 65 1.30 -6.51 11.33
C ASP A 65 2.54 -6.92 12.14
N ASP A 66 3.69 -7.12 11.51
CA ASP A 66 4.90 -7.64 12.18
C ASP A 66 5.75 -6.57 12.92
N PHE A 67 5.37 -5.29 12.88
CA PHE A 67 6.02 -4.22 13.67
C PHE A 67 5.17 -3.69 14.81
N ALA A 68 4.34 -4.55 15.40
CA ALA A 68 3.67 -4.27 16.66
C ALA A 68 4.65 -4.26 17.86
N LYS A 69 5.49 -3.21 17.96
CA LYS A 69 6.02 -2.67 19.23
C LYS A 69 6.79 -1.36 19.02
N TRP A 70 6.17 -0.30 19.55
CA TRP A 70 6.63 1.06 19.91
C TRP A 70 6.04 2.19 19.04
N GLY A 71 5.56 3.32 19.55
CA GLY A 71 5.36 3.81 20.93
C GLY A 71 4.51 5.11 20.87
N GLU A 72 3.51 5.19 21.76
CA GLU A 72 2.69 6.36 22.14
C GLU A 72 1.95 7.19 21.06
N ASN A 73 0.87 6.62 20.49
CA ASN A 73 -0.47 7.24 20.47
C ASN A 73 -1.52 6.23 19.97
N ALA A 74 -2.20 5.57 20.91
CA ALA A 74 -3.19 4.50 20.70
C ALA A 74 -4.53 4.94 20.04
N ALA A 75 -4.51 6.00 19.24
CA ALA A 75 -5.59 6.42 18.34
C ALA A 75 -5.13 6.60 16.88
N ARG A 76 -3.82 6.43 16.58
CA ARG A 76 -3.21 6.70 15.26
C ARG A 76 -2.54 5.49 14.58
N ASN A 77 -2.39 4.37 15.28
CA ASN A 77 -1.84 3.13 14.72
C ASN A 77 -2.92 2.30 14.02
N ILE A 78 -3.59 2.90 13.05
CA ILE A 78 -4.43 2.19 12.08
C ILE A 78 -3.53 2.05 10.84
N SER A 79 -3.34 0.83 10.32
CA SER A 79 -2.51 0.65 9.12
C SER A 79 -3.06 1.52 7.97
N PRO A 80 -2.24 1.91 6.98
CA PRO A 80 -2.77 2.77 5.93
C PRO A 80 -3.91 2.12 5.12
N ARG A 81 -3.94 0.78 5.01
CA ARG A 81 -5.11 0.05 4.51
C ARG A 81 -6.33 0.31 5.37
N ASP A 82 -6.18 0.13 6.66
CA ASP A 82 -7.23 0.16 7.68
C ASP A 82 -7.83 1.59 7.78
N ARG A 83 -7.06 2.63 7.42
CA ARG A 83 -7.53 4.00 7.17
C ARG A 83 -8.35 4.14 5.88
N VAL A 84 -7.87 3.59 4.76
CA VAL A 84 -8.59 3.61 3.48
C VAL A 84 -9.90 2.82 3.61
N ASP A 85 -9.85 1.62 4.19
CA ASP A 85 -11.00 0.77 4.46
C ASP A 85 -12.00 1.45 5.38
N ALA A 86 -11.56 2.13 6.45
CA ALA A 86 -12.46 2.89 7.32
C ALA A 86 -13.19 4.03 6.58
N VAL A 87 -12.52 4.75 5.68
CA VAL A 87 -13.15 5.82 4.90
C VAL A 87 -14.09 5.24 3.84
N VAL A 88 -13.67 4.19 3.14
CA VAL A 88 -14.50 3.47 2.16
C VAL A 88 -15.73 2.87 2.82
N ASP A 89 -15.58 2.24 3.98
CA ASP A 89 -16.70 1.69 4.75
C ASP A 89 -17.63 2.80 5.24
N ALA A 90 -17.08 3.92 5.74
CA ALA A 90 -17.88 5.08 6.14
C ALA A 90 -18.60 5.77 4.95
N ALA A 91 -18.11 5.58 3.73
CA ALA A 91 -18.73 6.07 2.49
C ALA A 91 -19.78 5.08 1.95
N VAL A 92 -19.53 3.78 2.06
CA VAL A 92 -20.40 2.71 1.55
C VAL A 92 -21.55 2.39 2.50
N ASN A 93 -21.32 2.35 3.83
CA ASN A 93 -22.34 1.98 4.82
C ASN A 93 -22.09 2.59 6.21
N GLY A 94 -23.09 3.29 6.76
CA GLY A 94 -23.19 3.57 8.20
C GLY A 94 -23.45 2.28 8.99
N SER A 95 -22.43 1.46 9.19
CA SER A 95 -22.43 0.20 9.94
C SER A 95 -23.38 -0.87 9.39
N SER A 96 -22.99 -1.56 8.32
CA SER A 96 -23.40 -2.96 8.12
C SER A 96 -22.48 -3.67 7.11
N SER A 97 -21.66 -4.56 7.66
CA SER A 97 -20.83 -5.57 7.01
C SER A 97 -21.68 -6.68 6.39
N GLN A 98 -22.53 -6.34 5.42
CA GLN A 98 -23.41 -7.32 4.77
C GLN A 98 -23.45 -7.05 3.27
N GLY A 99 -22.62 -7.79 2.54
CA GLY A 99 -22.71 -7.93 1.10
C GLY A 99 -21.44 -7.52 0.37
N LYS A 100 -20.30 -8.12 0.70
CA LYS A 100 -19.11 -8.03 -0.15
C LYS A 100 -18.38 -9.36 -0.08
N PHE A 101 -17.70 -9.69 -1.18
CA PHE A 101 -16.75 -10.80 -1.37
C PHE A 101 -17.32 -12.00 -2.13
N HIS A 102 -17.58 -11.80 -3.43
CA HIS A 102 -17.58 -12.87 -4.43
C HIS A 102 -16.21 -12.79 -5.11
N TYR A 103 -15.26 -13.64 -4.71
CA TYR A 103 -13.90 -13.61 -5.27
C TYR A 103 -13.60 -14.79 -6.18
N VAL A 104 -14.26 -15.95 -5.97
CA VAL A 104 -14.33 -17.09 -6.89
C VAL A 104 -15.53 -17.93 -6.48
N ASP A 105 -16.29 -18.43 -7.44
CA ASP A 105 -17.41 -19.34 -7.26
C ASP A 105 -17.18 -20.67 -8.00
N PRO A 106 -16.28 -21.54 -7.48
CA PRO A 106 -15.87 -22.72 -8.23
C PRO A 106 -16.99 -23.72 -8.47
N LEU A 107 -16.86 -24.44 -9.59
CA LEU A 107 -17.65 -25.63 -9.86
C LEU A 107 -17.11 -26.81 -9.03
N ILE A 108 -17.96 -27.34 -8.16
CA ILE A 108 -17.68 -28.52 -7.34
C ILE A 108 -18.49 -29.70 -7.86
N LEU A 109 -17.86 -30.85 -8.02
CA LEU A 109 -18.50 -32.12 -8.37
C LEU A 109 -18.73 -32.94 -7.11
N ASP A 110 -19.97 -33.36 -6.88
CA ASP A 110 -20.33 -34.37 -5.89
C ASP A 110 -19.85 -35.74 -6.39
N LEU A 111 -18.75 -36.23 -5.84
CA LEU A 111 -18.10 -37.45 -6.34
C LEU A 111 -18.61 -38.73 -5.68
N ASN A 112 -19.27 -38.63 -4.53
CA ASN A 112 -19.72 -39.79 -3.75
C ASN A 112 -21.27 -39.97 -3.80
N GLY A 113 -22.00 -39.01 -4.36
CA GLY A 113 -23.45 -39.01 -4.53
C GLY A 113 -24.25 -38.62 -3.29
N ASN A 114 -23.64 -37.98 -2.28
CA ASN A 114 -24.30 -37.57 -1.04
C ASN A 114 -24.67 -36.07 -1.01
N GLY A 115 -24.47 -35.35 -2.12
CA GLY A 115 -24.58 -33.91 -2.23
C GLY A 115 -23.22 -33.22 -2.08
N ILE A 116 -23.15 -31.95 -2.45
CA ILE A 116 -21.91 -31.17 -2.33
C ILE A 116 -21.61 -30.86 -0.86
N GLU A 117 -20.43 -31.24 -0.39
CA GLU A 117 -19.93 -31.04 0.97
C GLU A 117 -18.79 -30.00 1.01
N THR A 118 -18.82 -29.08 1.97
CA THR A 118 -17.83 -28.00 2.10
C THR A 118 -17.41 -27.76 3.56
N THR A 119 -16.23 -27.15 3.76
CA THR A 119 -15.77 -26.63 5.05
C THR A 119 -15.91 -25.11 5.11
N GLY A 120 -16.26 -24.55 6.27
CA GLY A 120 -16.28 -23.10 6.49
C GLY A 120 -14.91 -22.58 6.91
N LEU A 121 -14.82 -21.27 7.20
CA LEU A 121 -13.56 -20.57 7.53
C LEU A 121 -12.70 -21.26 8.61
N GLU A 122 -13.30 -21.82 9.66
CA GLU A 122 -12.55 -22.48 10.75
C GLU A 122 -11.68 -23.63 10.25
N ASN A 123 -12.21 -24.43 9.33
CA ASN A 123 -11.53 -25.57 8.70
C ASN A 123 -11.24 -25.33 7.21
N GLY A 124 -11.14 -24.05 6.84
CA GLY A 124 -10.87 -23.59 5.49
C GLY A 124 -9.38 -23.60 5.17
N VAL A 125 -9.03 -23.20 3.95
CA VAL A 125 -7.64 -23.11 3.47
C VAL A 125 -7.24 -21.66 3.24
N GLN A 126 -5.95 -21.43 2.94
CA GLN A 126 -5.52 -20.17 2.34
C GLN A 126 -5.29 -20.40 0.85
N PHE A 127 -6.09 -19.75 0.01
CA PHE A 127 -6.01 -19.92 -1.44
C PHE A 127 -5.95 -18.56 -2.13
N GLU A 128 -5.30 -18.53 -3.29
CA GLU A 128 -5.19 -17.34 -4.11
C GLU A 128 -6.41 -17.20 -5.02
N LEU A 129 -7.27 -16.24 -4.71
CA LEU A 129 -8.59 -16.13 -5.32
C LEU A 129 -8.64 -15.23 -6.58
N ASN A 130 -7.53 -14.64 -7.01
CA ASN A 130 -7.53 -13.66 -8.10
C ASN A 130 -6.15 -13.41 -8.73
N SER A 131 -5.23 -14.37 -8.65
CA SER A 131 -3.90 -14.27 -9.26
C SER A 131 -3.10 -13.04 -8.78
N SER A 132 -3.32 -12.60 -7.54
CA SER A 132 -2.71 -11.41 -6.91
C SER A 132 -1.39 -11.67 -6.14
N GLY A 133 -1.00 -12.93 -6.00
CA GLY A 133 0.00 -13.38 -5.03
C GLY A 133 -0.48 -13.34 -3.57
N LEU A 134 -1.70 -12.89 -3.30
CA LEU A 134 -2.29 -12.82 -1.97
C LEU A 134 -3.22 -14.01 -1.75
N LYS A 135 -2.85 -14.90 -0.83
CA LYS A 135 -3.73 -15.97 -0.38
C LYS A 135 -4.65 -15.42 0.70
N VAL A 136 -5.93 -15.77 0.63
CA VAL A 136 -6.95 -15.35 1.60
C VAL A 136 -7.54 -16.57 2.28
N LYS A 137 -7.84 -16.46 3.58
CA LYS A 137 -8.55 -17.52 4.29
C LYS A 137 -9.95 -17.68 3.68
N THR A 138 -10.25 -18.89 3.22
CA THR A 138 -11.51 -19.22 2.57
C THR A 138 -12.04 -20.56 3.07
N GLY A 139 -13.36 -20.71 3.13
CA GLY A 139 -14.00 -22.03 3.15
C GLY A 139 -13.61 -22.84 1.92
N TRP A 140 -13.83 -24.15 1.96
CA TRP A 140 -13.26 -25.05 0.96
C TRP A 140 -14.17 -26.23 0.60
N VAL A 141 -13.85 -26.92 -0.48
CA VAL A 141 -14.47 -28.21 -0.81
C VAL A 141 -14.05 -29.26 0.21
N SER A 142 -14.93 -30.21 0.54
CA SER A 142 -14.55 -31.34 1.39
C SER A 142 -13.66 -32.34 0.63
N ALA A 143 -12.91 -33.17 1.35
CA ALA A 143 -12.06 -34.23 0.78
C ALA A 143 -12.81 -35.28 -0.07
N ASN A 144 -14.13 -35.38 0.11
CA ASN A 144 -14.96 -36.37 -0.57
C ASN A 144 -15.32 -35.96 -1.99
N ASP A 145 -15.40 -34.65 -2.23
CA ASP A 145 -15.77 -34.04 -3.50
C ASP A 145 -14.52 -33.51 -4.21
N GLY A 146 -14.71 -32.74 -5.29
CA GLY A 146 -13.58 -32.11 -5.96
C GLY A 146 -13.96 -30.89 -6.77
N LEU A 147 -13.00 -29.99 -6.91
CA LEU A 147 -13.10 -28.79 -7.75
C LEU A 147 -12.87 -29.19 -9.21
N LEU A 148 -13.72 -28.72 -10.12
CA LEU A 148 -13.41 -28.76 -11.55
C LEU A 148 -12.36 -27.69 -11.84
N VAL A 149 -11.26 -28.09 -12.47
CA VAL A 149 -10.10 -27.23 -12.68
C VAL A 149 -9.51 -27.43 -14.07
N TRP A 150 -8.79 -26.43 -14.54
CA TRP A 150 -8.04 -26.48 -15.78
C TRP A 150 -6.73 -25.68 -15.63
N ASP A 151 -5.60 -26.39 -15.75
CA ASP A 151 -4.27 -25.79 -15.88
C ASP A 151 -4.20 -25.00 -17.21
N ARG A 152 -4.43 -23.69 -17.12
CA ARG A 152 -4.50 -22.79 -18.30
C ARG A 152 -3.13 -22.24 -18.68
N ASN A 153 -2.25 -22.07 -17.69
CA ASN A 153 -0.90 -21.54 -17.89
C ASN A 153 0.11 -22.64 -18.29
N ASN A 154 -0.30 -23.92 -18.22
CA ASN A 154 0.48 -25.13 -18.50
C ASN A 154 1.72 -25.27 -17.61
N ASP A 155 1.66 -24.81 -16.36
CA ASP A 155 2.75 -24.95 -15.39
C ASP A 155 2.72 -26.28 -14.61
N GLY A 156 1.66 -27.07 -14.81
CA GLY A 156 1.47 -28.38 -14.19
C GLY A 156 0.93 -28.31 -12.75
N LYS A 157 0.51 -27.15 -12.28
CA LYS A 157 -0.06 -26.92 -10.95
C LYS A 157 -1.49 -26.38 -11.10
N ILE A 158 -2.22 -26.40 -9.98
CA ILE A 158 -3.45 -25.63 -9.82
C ILE A 158 -3.21 -24.73 -8.62
N ASN A 159 -2.80 -23.50 -8.85
CA ASN A 159 -2.27 -22.61 -7.83
C ASN A 159 -2.86 -21.20 -7.84
N ASP A 160 -3.64 -20.85 -8.86
CA ASP A 160 -4.33 -19.56 -8.91
C ASP A 160 -5.78 -19.68 -9.38
N ALA A 161 -6.61 -18.69 -9.01
CA ALA A 161 -8.02 -18.71 -9.33
C ALA A 161 -8.35 -18.86 -10.81
N SER A 162 -7.53 -18.34 -11.73
CA SER A 162 -7.80 -18.44 -13.17
C SER A 162 -7.93 -19.89 -13.67
N GLU A 163 -7.41 -20.84 -12.90
CA GLU A 163 -7.44 -22.28 -13.15
C GLU A 163 -8.66 -22.98 -12.53
N LEU A 164 -9.39 -22.27 -11.66
CA LEU A 164 -10.72 -22.66 -11.18
C LEU A 164 -11.79 -22.13 -12.14
N PHE A 165 -12.86 -22.89 -12.34
CA PHE A 165 -14.07 -22.37 -13.00
C PHE A 165 -14.76 -21.34 -12.09
N GLY A 166 -15.52 -20.40 -12.66
CA GLY A 166 -16.24 -19.38 -11.89
C GLY A 166 -16.60 -18.16 -12.73
N ASN A 167 -16.90 -17.04 -12.07
CA ASN A 167 -17.28 -15.73 -12.62
C ASN A 167 -16.10 -14.78 -12.97
N HIS A 168 -14.90 -15.33 -13.05
CA HIS A 168 -13.64 -14.63 -13.33
C HIS A 168 -12.90 -15.22 -14.53
N VAL A 169 -13.49 -16.23 -15.16
CA VAL A 169 -12.89 -16.91 -16.30
C VAL A 169 -12.96 -15.99 -17.52
N LEU A 170 -11.80 -15.65 -18.08
CA LEU A 170 -11.72 -15.05 -19.42
C LEU A 170 -12.17 -16.07 -20.47
N MET A 171 -13.27 -15.76 -21.15
CA MET A 171 -13.88 -16.60 -22.18
C MET A 171 -13.25 -16.34 -23.56
N ASN A 172 -13.51 -17.24 -24.52
CA ASN A 172 -12.94 -17.19 -25.87
C ASN A 172 -13.29 -15.92 -26.66
N ASP A 173 -14.40 -15.25 -26.33
CA ASP A 173 -14.82 -13.99 -26.95
C ASP A 173 -14.17 -12.73 -26.31
N GLY A 174 -13.35 -12.94 -25.28
CA GLY A 174 -12.67 -11.88 -24.52
C GLY A 174 -13.50 -11.27 -23.40
N SER A 175 -14.72 -11.75 -23.16
CA SER A 175 -15.51 -11.35 -21.99
C SER A 175 -15.19 -12.22 -20.76
N ILE A 176 -15.52 -11.71 -19.57
CA ILE A 176 -15.42 -12.48 -18.32
C ILE A 176 -16.75 -13.21 -18.09
N SER A 177 -16.68 -14.48 -17.70
CA SER A 177 -17.85 -15.31 -17.41
C SER A 177 -18.72 -14.74 -16.30
N GLU A 178 -20.04 -14.93 -16.40
CA GLU A 178 -20.97 -14.49 -15.34
C GLU A 178 -20.94 -15.40 -14.11
N HIS A 179 -20.58 -16.68 -14.29
CA HIS A 179 -20.51 -17.75 -13.28
C HIS A 179 -19.85 -19.01 -13.89
N GLY A 180 -19.60 -20.03 -13.08
CA GLY A 180 -18.86 -21.25 -13.46
C GLY A 180 -19.50 -22.06 -14.57
N PHE A 181 -20.83 -22.19 -14.62
CA PHE A 181 -21.52 -22.88 -15.73
C PHE A 181 -21.40 -22.12 -17.07
N ALA A 182 -21.36 -20.79 -17.05
CA ALA A 182 -21.11 -20.01 -18.26
C ALA A 182 -19.69 -20.24 -18.78
N ALA A 183 -18.70 -20.28 -17.87
CA ALA A 183 -17.32 -20.65 -18.19
C ALA A 183 -17.21 -22.08 -18.75
N LEU A 184 -17.99 -23.03 -18.23
CA LEU A 184 -18.03 -24.41 -18.74
C LEU A 184 -18.64 -24.47 -20.15
N LYS A 185 -19.69 -23.69 -20.40
CA LYS A 185 -20.36 -23.62 -21.71
C LYS A 185 -19.43 -23.12 -22.82
N ASP A 186 -18.49 -22.22 -22.49
CA ASP A 186 -17.49 -21.73 -23.45
C ASP A 186 -16.57 -22.85 -23.98
N LEU A 187 -16.59 -24.04 -23.36
CA LEU A 187 -15.83 -25.22 -23.78
C LEU A 187 -16.62 -26.19 -24.67
N ASP A 188 -17.94 -26.04 -24.76
CA ASP A 188 -18.82 -26.83 -25.63
C ASP A 188 -18.77 -26.26 -27.06
N PHE A 189 -17.81 -26.73 -27.85
CA PHE A 189 -17.59 -26.22 -29.21
C PHE A 189 -18.60 -26.78 -30.21
N ASN A 190 -19.08 -28.00 -29.96
CA ASN A 190 -20.02 -28.67 -30.85
C ASN A 190 -21.48 -28.21 -30.61
N ASN A 191 -21.73 -27.46 -29.53
CA ASN A 191 -23.00 -26.90 -29.08
C ASN A 191 -24.07 -27.99 -28.85
N ASP A 192 -23.70 -29.10 -28.21
CA ASP A 192 -24.62 -30.18 -27.85
C ASP A 192 -25.13 -30.12 -26.38
N ASP A 193 -24.86 -28.99 -25.72
CA ASP A 193 -25.19 -28.69 -24.32
C ASP A 193 -24.44 -29.58 -23.31
N THR A 194 -23.36 -30.23 -23.76
CA THR A 194 -22.47 -31.02 -22.90
C THR A 194 -21.00 -30.77 -23.26
N VAL A 195 -20.13 -30.79 -22.25
CA VAL A 195 -18.69 -30.85 -22.46
C VAL A 195 -18.28 -32.31 -22.32
N ASP A 196 -17.85 -32.93 -23.42
CA ASP A 196 -17.52 -34.34 -23.49
C ASP A 196 -16.29 -34.64 -24.38
N ILE A 197 -16.02 -35.92 -24.67
CA ILE A 197 -14.84 -36.33 -25.46
C ILE A 197 -14.79 -35.75 -26.90
N ASN A 198 -15.91 -35.23 -27.40
CA ASN A 198 -16.00 -34.56 -28.69
C ASN A 198 -15.51 -33.11 -28.62
N ASP A 199 -15.32 -32.56 -27.42
CA ASP A 199 -14.70 -31.25 -27.19
C ASP A 199 -13.21 -31.39 -26.91
N GLU A 200 -12.41 -30.53 -27.55
CA GLU A 200 -10.95 -30.56 -27.39
C GLU A 200 -10.52 -30.27 -25.94
N ALA A 201 -11.23 -29.36 -25.28
CA ALA A 201 -10.95 -28.93 -23.91
C ALA A 201 -11.16 -30.05 -22.87
N PHE A 202 -12.04 -31.03 -23.13
CA PHE A 202 -12.38 -32.08 -22.17
C PHE A 202 -11.16 -32.90 -21.70
N LYS A 203 -10.15 -33.06 -22.56
CA LYS A 203 -8.90 -33.77 -22.22
C LYS A 203 -7.99 -32.97 -21.27
N GLY A 204 -8.11 -31.64 -21.29
CA GLY A 204 -7.36 -30.74 -20.42
C GLY A 204 -7.95 -30.65 -19.01
N LEU A 205 -9.26 -30.88 -18.87
CA LEU A 205 -9.96 -30.78 -17.58
C LEU A 205 -9.45 -31.81 -16.57
N ARG A 206 -9.40 -31.39 -15.32
CA ARG A 206 -9.08 -32.22 -14.16
C ARG A 206 -10.11 -31.97 -13.05
N VAL A 207 -10.14 -32.87 -12.09
CA VAL A 207 -10.79 -32.67 -10.80
C VAL A 207 -9.71 -32.65 -9.74
N TRP A 208 -9.63 -31.55 -9.00
CA TRP A 208 -8.76 -31.43 -7.84
C TRP A 208 -9.52 -31.89 -6.60
N LYS A 209 -9.07 -33.01 -6.03
CA LYS A 209 -9.50 -33.50 -4.73
C LYS A 209 -8.41 -33.17 -3.72
N ASP A 210 -8.58 -32.07 -3.01
CA ASP A 210 -7.68 -31.69 -1.93
C ASP A 210 -7.87 -32.64 -0.73
N ILE A 211 -7.04 -33.69 -0.65
CA ILE A 211 -7.19 -34.81 0.30
C ILE A 211 -6.64 -34.44 1.67
N ASN A 212 -5.67 -33.53 1.75
CA ASN A 212 -5.09 -33.07 3.00
C ASN A 212 -5.69 -31.73 3.50
N GLN A 213 -6.53 -31.08 2.69
CA GLN A 213 -7.20 -29.81 2.95
C GLN A 213 -6.20 -28.67 3.23
N ASP A 214 -5.13 -28.59 2.45
CA ASP A 214 -4.12 -27.53 2.59
C ASP A 214 -4.23 -26.42 1.54
N GLY A 215 -5.10 -26.57 0.53
CA GLY A 215 -5.29 -25.60 -0.54
C GLY A 215 -4.10 -25.51 -1.50
N VAL A 216 -3.22 -26.50 -1.54
CA VAL A 216 -2.09 -26.56 -2.47
C VAL A 216 -2.24 -27.77 -3.36
N SER A 217 -2.47 -27.56 -4.67
CA SER A 217 -2.61 -28.71 -5.58
C SER A 217 -1.34 -29.54 -5.70
N GLN A 218 -1.50 -30.86 -5.57
CA GLN A 218 -0.41 -31.84 -5.66
C GLN A 218 -0.73 -32.91 -6.71
N GLU A 219 0.30 -33.54 -7.28
CA GLU A 219 0.13 -34.52 -8.38
C GLU A 219 -0.78 -35.69 -7.99
N ASN A 220 -0.77 -36.12 -6.72
CA ASN A 220 -1.62 -37.19 -6.20
C ASN A 220 -3.05 -36.76 -5.86
N GLU A 221 -3.40 -35.49 -6.08
CA GLU A 221 -4.71 -34.89 -5.81
C GLU A 221 -5.45 -34.47 -7.09
N LEU A 222 -4.75 -34.45 -8.23
CA LEU A 222 -5.29 -34.11 -9.53
C LEU A 222 -5.67 -35.36 -10.31
N PHE A 223 -6.96 -35.49 -10.61
CA PHE A 223 -7.50 -36.62 -11.35
C PHE A 223 -8.02 -36.17 -12.71
N THR A 224 -7.74 -36.93 -13.76
CA THR A 224 -8.42 -36.79 -15.05
C THR A 224 -9.89 -37.16 -14.91
N LEU A 225 -10.74 -36.58 -15.77
CA LEU A 225 -12.16 -36.95 -15.82
C LEU A 225 -12.34 -38.47 -16.07
N ASN A 226 -11.48 -39.07 -16.90
CA ASN A 226 -11.51 -40.49 -17.18
C ASN A 226 -11.10 -41.37 -15.97
N GLU A 227 -10.13 -40.96 -15.15
CA GLU A 227 -9.77 -41.68 -13.91
C GLU A 227 -10.91 -41.69 -12.88
N LEU A 228 -11.73 -40.64 -12.89
CA LEU A 228 -12.95 -40.57 -12.08
C LEU A 228 -14.18 -41.13 -12.80
N GLU A 229 -14.02 -41.78 -13.95
CA GLU A 229 -15.11 -42.37 -14.73
C GLU A 229 -16.19 -41.35 -15.15
N ILE A 230 -15.83 -40.06 -15.28
CA ILE A 230 -16.72 -38.98 -15.75
C ILE A 230 -16.76 -39.01 -17.27
N ASN A 231 -17.95 -39.14 -17.83
CA ASN A 231 -18.19 -39.22 -19.27
C ASN A 231 -18.52 -37.86 -19.90
N SER A 232 -19.35 -37.05 -19.24
CA SER A 232 -19.73 -35.73 -19.73
C SER A 232 -20.17 -34.80 -18.60
N LEU A 233 -19.99 -33.49 -18.81
CA LEU A 233 -20.43 -32.42 -17.90
C LEU A 233 -21.56 -31.65 -18.59
N SER A 234 -22.72 -31.48 -17.95
CA SER A 234 -23.81 -30.69 -18.56
C SER A 234 -23.59 -29.20 -18.35
N VAL A 235 -23.80 -28.40 -19.39
CA VAL A 235 -23.73 -26.93 -19.27
C VAL A 235 -25.04 -26.32 -18.74
N SER A 236 -26.08 -27.14 -18.60
CA SER A 236 -27.38 -26.72 -18.06
C SER A 236 -27.35 -26.67 -16.53
N TYR A 237 -27.97 -25.63 -15.97
CA TYR A 237 -28.06 -25.41 -14.54
C TYR A 237 -29.42 -24.84 -14.13
N ILE A 238 -29.69 -24.86 -12.83
CA ILE A 238 -30.77 -24.14 -12.16
C ILE A 238 -30.19 -23.23 -11.11
N ASP A 239 -30.72 -22.00 -11.00
CA ASP A 239 -30.34 -21.10 -9.91
C ASP A 239 -30.83 -21.65 -8.58
N SER A 240 -29.96 -21.60 -7.59
CA SER A 240 -30.12 -22.16 -6.25
C SER A 240 -29.51 -21.18 -5.24
N GLU A 241 -30.13 -20.93 -4.10
CA GLU A 241 -29.51 -20.11 -3.03
C GLU A 241 -29.44 -20.94 -1.75
N ILE A 242 -28.80 -22.10 -1.82
CA ILE A 242 -28.66 -22.99 -0.67
C ILE A 242 -27.50 -22.49 0.17
N LYS A 243 -27.82 -21.92 1.33
CA LYS A 243 -26.85 -21.44 2.31
C LYS A 243 -26.52 -22.54 3.30
N PHE A 244 -25.24 -22.86 3.44
CA PHE A 244 -24.75 -23.77 4.46
C PHE A 244 -24.52 -23.04 5.79
N GLU A 245 -24.60 -23.78 6.90
CA GLU A 245 -24.34 -23.24 8.25
C GLU A 245 -22.89 -22.74 8.40
N ASN A 246 -21.97 -23.27 7.59
CA ASN A 246 -20.55 -22.93 7.58
C ASN A 246 -20.23 -21.64 6.79
N GLY A 247 -21.24 -20.96 6.24
CA GLY A 247 -21.13 -19.68 5.54
C GLY A 247 -21.01 -19.76 4.01
N ASN A 248 -20.78 -20.96 3.45
CA ASN A 248 -20.71 -21.15 2.01
C ASN A 248 -22.11 -21.20 1.38
N ILE A 249 -22.22 -20.91 0.08
CA ILE A 249 -23.50 -20.85 -0.64
C ILE A 249 -23.39 -21.56 -1.99
N ILE A 250 -24.29 -22.50 -2.28
CA ILE A 250 -24.46 -23.03 -3.64
C ILE A 250 -25.40 -22.09 -4.39
N SER A 251 -24.87 -21.39 -5.40
CA SER A 251 -25.55 -20.41 -6.27
C SER A 251 -26.28 -21.06 -7.44
N GLN A 252 -25.76 -22.17 -7.96
CA GLN A 252 -26.34 -22.87 -9.09
C GLN A 252 -26.07 -24.37 -8.98
N ILE A 253 -27.01 -25.18 -9.48
CA ILE A 253 -26.91 -26.63 -9.48
C ILE A 253 -27.09 -27.15 -10.90
N GLY A 254 -26.21 -28.05 -11.32
CA GLY A 254 -26.27 -28.78 -12.56
C GLY A 254 -25.92 -30.25 -12.33
N SER A 255 -25.44 -30.92 -13.38
CA SER A 255 -25.15 -32.34 -13.32
C SER A 255 -24.01 -32.77 -14.23
N PHE A 256 -23.37 -33.88 -13.87
CA PHE A 256 -22.46 -34.62 -14.73
C PHE A 256 -22.83 -36.09 -14.80
N ASN A 257 -22.41 -36.78 -15.86
CA ASN A 257 -22.70 -38.19 -16.06
C ASN A 257 -21.43 -39.03 -15.97
N LYS A 258 -21.52 -40.17 -15.30
CA LYS A 258 -20.46 -41.20 -15.28
C LYS A 258 -20.58 -42.13 -16.49
N THR A 259 -19.51 -42.88 -16.76
CA THR A 259 -19.44 -43.85 -17.86
C THR A 259 -20.42 -45.02 -17.72
N ASP A 260 -20.90 -45.29 -16.51
CA ASP A 260 -21.95 -46.30 -16.25
C ASP A 260 -23.38 -45.78 -16.53
N GLY A 261 -23.51 -44.50 -16.94
CA GLY A 261 -24.77 -43.83 -17.25
C GLY A 261 -25.49 -43.22 -16.04
N SER A 262 -24.91 -43.30 -14.84
CA SER A 262 -25.43 -42.60 -13.66
C SER A 262 -25.14 -41.10 -13.72
N SER A 263 -26.01 -40.31 -13.10
CA SER A 263 -25.94 -38.84 -13.09
C SER A 263 -25.77 -38.33 -11.67
N TYR A 264 -24.84 -37.39 -11.47
CA TYR A 264 -24.44 -36.83 -10.19
C TYR A 264 -24.55 -35.30 -10.22
N VAL A 265 -24.55 -34.70 -9.04
CA VAL A 265 -24.68 -33.26 -8.87
C VAL A 265 -23.34 -32.57 -9.10
N MET A 266 -23.35 -31.42 -9.76
CA MET A 266 -22.28 -30.45 -9.63
C MET A 266 -22.88 -29.07 -9.38
N GLY A 267 -22.14 -28.17 -8.77
CA GLY A 267 -22.69 -26.89 -8.35
C GLY A 267 -21.64 -25.80 -8.34
N ASP A 268 -22.11 -24.60 -8.62
CA ASP A 268 -21.36 -23.37 -8.50
C ASP A 268 -21.47 -22.91 -7.03
N VAL A 269 -20.32 -22.76 -6.37
CA VAL A 269 -20.26 -22.59 -4.91
C VAL A 269 -19.48 -21.35 -4.53
N ASN A 270 -20.13 -20.41 -3.87
CA ASN A 270 -19.48 -19.27 -3.22
C ASN A 270 -18.92 -19.69 -1.86
N PHE A 271 -17.61 -19.70 -1.70
CA PHE A 271 -16.99 -19.93 -0.40
C PHE A 271 -17.09 -18.70 0.51
N ALA A 272 -17.19 -18.95 1.81
CA ALA A 272 -17.02 -17.94 2.85
C ALA A 272 -15.56 -17.49 2.87
N ILE A 273 -15.28 -16.20 2.91
CA ILE A 273 -13.93 -15.65 2.81
C ILE A 273 -13.69 -14.66 3.96
N ASP A 274 -12.47 -14.65 4.49
CA ASP A 274 -12.00 -13.70 5.50
C ASP A 274 -10.76 -12.96 4.99
N ILE A 275 -11.00 -11.78 4.40
CA ILE A 275 -9.96 -10.90 3.83
C ILE A 275 -9.08 -10.22 4.88
N THR A 276 -9.38 -10.40 6.17
CA THR A 276 -8.50 -9.95 7.26
C THR A 276 -7.43 -10.98 7.58
N GLN A 277 -7.59 -12.22 7.13
CA GLN A 277 -6.61 -13.30 7.28
C GLN A 277 -5.98 -13.64 5.93
N THR A 278 -4.92 -12.91 5.60
CA THR A 278 -4.18 -13.10 4.34
C THR A 278 -2.78 -13.63 4.58
N SER A 279 -2.17 -14.20 3.54
CA SER A 279 -0.75 -14.54 3.54
C SER A 279 -0.14 -14.40 2.15
N ARG A 280 1.17 -14.21 2.10
CA ARG A 280 1.97 -14.15 0.86
C ARG A 280 3.12 -15.13 0.96
N GLU A 281 3.62 -15.58 -0.18
CA GLU A 281 4.91 -16.25 -0.20
C GLU A 281 5.99 -15.27 0.25
N SER A 282 6.94 -15.74 1.07
CA SER A 282 8.02 -14.90 1.56
C SER A 282 8.86 -14.41 0.39
N ILE A 283 9.04 -13.08 0.30
CA ILE A 283 9.91 -12.48 -0.72
C ILE A 283 11.34 -12.98 -0.48
N ASN A 284 11.95 -13.55 -1.52
CA ASN A 284 13.37 -13.87 -1.46
C ASN A 284 14.19 -12.60 -1.71
N PHE A 285 14.53 -11.92 -0.62
CA PHE A 285 15.33 -10.69 -0.63
C PHE A 285 16.72 -10.85 -1.28
N GLU A 286 17.28 -12.07 -1.38
CA GLU A 286 18.54 -12.33 -2.08
C GLU A 286 18.44 -12.18 -3.61
N GLN A 287 17.20 -12.11 -4.14
CA GLN A 287 16.92 -11.99 -5.57
C GLN A 287 16.26 -10.65 -5.93
N ILE A 288 16.16 -9.70 -4.99
CA ILE A 288 15.57 -8.39 -5.27
C ILE A 288 16.50 -7.61 -6.20
N ASP A 289 15.93 -7.20 -7.33
CA ASP A 289 16.54 -6.24 -8.23
C ASP A 289 16.19 -4.82 -7.78
N PHE A 290 17.13 -4.16 -7.11
CA PHE A 290 16.98 -2.78 -6.63
C PHE A 290 16.83 -1.74 -7.76
N SER A 291 16.98 -2.13 -9.03
CA SER A 291 16.64 -1.27 -10.16
C SER A 291 15.14 -1.23 -10.48
N ASN A 292 14.33 -2.06 -9.80
CA ASN A 292 12.89 -2.09 -9.90
C ASN A 292 12.23 -1.63 -8.61
N LEU A 293 11.03 -1.06 -8.75
CA LEU A 293 10.19 -0.72 -7.61
C LEU A 293 9.64 -2.00 -6.98
N PHE A 294 9.69 -2.07 -5.67
CA PHE A 294 9.13 -3.11 -4.83
C PHE A 294 7.92 -2.58 -4.06
N LEU A 295 6.76 -3.22 -4.21
CA LEU A 295 5.57 -2.86 -3.45
C LEU A 295 4.55 -3.98 -3.47
N LEU A 296 4.12 -4.38 -2.28
CA LEU A 296 3.07 -5.37 -2.11
C LEU A 296 1.71 -4.82 -2.55
N GLY A 297 0.93 -5.66 -3.25
CA GLY A 297 -0.44 -5.37 -3.65
C GLY A 297 -1.40 -5.39 -2.47
N LEU A 298 -2.60 -4.86 -2.68
CA LEU A 298 -3.66 -4.79 -1.68
C LEU A 298 -5.01 -5.22 -2.25
N GLY A 299 -5.90 -5.68 -1.38
CA GLY A 299 -7.27 -6.03 -1.77
C GLY A 299 -7.26 -7.09 -2.87
N ARG A 300 -7.64 -6.69 -4.09
CA ARG A 300 -7.61 -7.54 -5.28
C ARG A 300 -6.44 -7.31 -6.22
N VAL A 301 -5.63 -6.28 -6.03
CA VAL A 301 -4.50 -6.02 -6.93
C VAL A 301 -3.30 -6.89 -6.55
N SER A 302 -2.59 -7.36 -7.57
CA SER A 302 -1.35 -8.13 -7.38
C SER A 302 -0.20 -7.25 -6.89
N ASP A 303 0.90 -7.85 -6.44
CA ASP A 303 2.14 -7.10 -6.18
C ASP A 303 2.56 -6.29 -7.41
N LEU A 304 3.14 -5.10 -7.21
CA LEU A 304 3.41 -4.17 -8.31
C LEU A 304 4.27 -4.81 -9.40
N GLN A 305 5.21 -5.69 -9.04
CA GLN A 305 6.09 -6.38 -9.99
C GLN A 305 5.29 -7.38 -10.84
N THR A 306 4.38 -8.13 -10.20
CA THR A 306 3.47 -9.04 -10.87
C THR A 306 2.55 -8.28 -11.81
N ALA A 307 1.94 -7.19 -11.34
CA ALA A 307 1.10 -6.31 -12.14
C ALA A 307 1.83 -5.74 -13.37
N ILE A 308 3.07 -5.27 -13.20
CA ILE A 308 3.93 -4.77 -14.29
C ILE A 308 4.21 -5.86 -15.33
N SER A 309 4.33 -7.12 -14.91
CA SER A 309 4.61 -8.24 -15.82
C SER A 309 3.43 -8.56 -16.75
N ILE A 310 2.21 -8.25 -16.33
CA ILE A 310 0.96 -8.54 -17.06
C ILE A 310 0.32 -7.30 -17.72
N SER A 311 0.70 -6.07 -17.33
CA SER A 311 0.20 -4.81 -17.90
C SER A 311 1.33 -3.96 -18.50
N ASN A 312 1.31 -3.81 -19.83
CA ASN A 312 2.28 -2.97 -20.52
C ASN A 312 2.04 -1.47 -20.24
N GLU A 313 0.79 -1.06 -20.06
CA GLU A 313 0.39 0.30 -19.69
C GLU A 313 0.96 0.68 -18.33
N LEU A 314 0.78 -0.17 -17.31
CA LEU A 314 1.35 0.03 -15.99
C LEU A 314 2.88 0.10 -16.04
N LYS A 315 3.51 -0.82 -16.78
CA LYS A 315 4.96 -0.83 -16.97
C LYS A 315 5.49 0.50 -17.51
N VAL A 316 4.84 1.07 -18.53
CA VAL A 316 5.24 2.36 -19.12
C VAL A 316 5.16 3.48 -18.08
N VAL A 317 4.07 3.57 -17.33
CA VAL A 317 3.89 4.64 -16.33
C VAL A 317 4.89 4.48 -15.18
N VAL A 318 5.20 3.26 -14.74
CA VAL A 318 6.19 2.99 -13.70
C VAL A 318 7.61 3.38 -14.16
N GLU A 319 8.00 3.06 -15.39
CA GLU A 319 9.30 3.50 -15.93
C GLU A 319 9.37 5.02 -16.11
N GLU A 320 8.24 5.67 -16.46
CA GLU A 320 8.16 7.13 -16.50
C GLU A 320 8.34 7.74 -15.10
N TYR A 321 7.72 7.14 -14.07
CA TYR A 321 7.79 7.58 -12.67
C TYR A 321 9.21 7.50 -12.11
N LYS A 322 9.95 6.42 -12.40
CA LYS A 322 11.36 6.25 -12.02
C LYS A 322 12.22 7.39 -12.56
N CYS A 323 12.04 7.73 -13.84
CA CYS A 323 12.84 8.75 -14.52
C CYS A 323 12.54 10.21 -14.11
N GLN A 324 11.46 10.48 -13.37
CA GLN A 324 11.12 11.86 -12.99
C GLN A 324 11.97 12.35 -11.82
N THR A 325 12.43 13.60 -11.84
CA THR A 325 13.03 14.24 -10.65
C THR A 325 12.04 15.12 -9.89
N SER A 326 10.99 15.60 -10.56
CA SER A 326 10.04 16.51 -9.95
C SER A 326 8.96 15.81 -9.14
N ILE A 327 8.70 16.32 -7.94
CA ILE A 327 7.69 15.76 -7.03
C ILE A 327 6.31 15.91 -7.64
N SER A 328 5.97 17.10 -8.17
CA SER A 328 4.65 17.33 -8.78
C SER A 328 4.41 16.43 -10.00
N TYR A 329 5.43 16.15 -10.82
CA TYR A 329 5.28 15.20 -11.92
C TYR A 329 5.09 13.76 -11.42
N ARG A 330 5.83 13.35 -10.39
CA ARG A 330 5.63 12.04 -9.73
C ARG A 330 4.23 11.89 -9.14
N GLU A 331 3.68 12.92 -8.51
CA GLU A 331 2.31 12.93 -7.99
C GLU A 331 1.28 12.66 -9.08
N ASN A 332 1.42 13.32 -10.24
CA ASN A 332 0.53 13.13 -11.38
C ASN A 332 0.64 11.71 -11.98
N LEU A 333 1.83 11.11 -11.91
CA LEU A 333 2.05 9.74 -12.36
C LEU A 333 1.51 8.71 -11.36
N LEU A 334 1.49 8.99 -10.06
CA LEU A 334 0.92 8.06 -9.06
C LEU A 334 -0.55 7.79 -9.29
N GLU A 335 -1.34 8.81 -9.65
CA GLU A 335 -2.74 8.61 -10.00
C GLU A 335 -2.88 7.62 -11.16
N LYS A 336 -2.06 7.78 -12.21
CA LYS A 336 -2.02 6.83 -13.34
C LYS A 336 -1.54 5.44 -12.92
N ILE A 337 -0.52 5.35 -12.08
CA ILE A 337 -0.04 4.06 -11.53
C ILE A 337 -1.18 3.36 -10.81
N ILE A 338 -1.91 4.06 -9.93
CA ILE A 338 -3.05 3.49 -9.21
C ILE A 338 -4.11 2.98 -10.18
N PHE A 339 -4.47 3.76 -11.21
CA PHE A 339 -5.48 3.33 -12.18
C PHE A 339 -5.03 2.14 -13.02
N GLU A 340 -3.82 2.17 -13.60
CA GLU A 340 -3.33 1.07 -14.42
C GLU A 340 -3.04 -0.18 -13.59
N TRP A 341 -2.66 -0.03 -12.32
CA TRP A 341 -2.50 -1.14 -11.39
C TRP A 341 -3.87 -1.73 -10.98
N ALA A 342 -4.86 -0.88 -10.68
CA ALA A 342 -6.22 -1.34 -10.42
C ALA A 342 -6.81 -2.11 -11.61
N LYS A 343 -6.53 -1.70 -12.85
CA LYS A 343 -7.00 -2.41 -14.06
C LYS A 343 -6.41 -3.81 -14.23
N THR A 344 -5.39 -4.17 -13.46
CA THR A 344 -4.90 -5.56 -13.42
C THR A 344 -5.80 -6.49 -12.59
N ASP A 345 -6.72 -5.94 -11.79
CA ASP A 345 -7.80 -6.68 -11.14
C ASP A 345 -8.80 -7.16 -12.21
N PRO A 346 -9.03 -8.49 -12.35
CA PRO A 346 -10.02 -9.02 -13.29
C PRO A 346 -11.44 -8.49 -13.07
N TYR A 347 -11.73 -8.00 -11.87
CA TYR A 347 -13.03 -7.45 -11.48
C TYR A 347 -13.09 -5.92 -11.56
N TYR A 348 -12.09 -5.26 -12.14
CA TYR A 348 -12.11 -3.81 -12.32
C TYR A 348 -13.33 -3.38 -13.16
N SER A 349 -14.15 -2.49 -12.61
CA SER A 349 -15.35 -2.00 -13.28
C SER A 349 -15.69 -0.58 -12.86
N GLU A 350 -15.86 0.29 -13.86
CA GLU A 350 -16.36 1.66 -13.68
C GLU A 350 -17.89 1.75 -13.81
N ASN A 351 -18.58 0.61 -13.92
CA ASN A 351 -20.04 0.53 -14.01
C ASN A 351 -20.69 0.72 -12.63
N ILE A 352 -20.56 1.94 -12.12
CA ILE A 352 -21.02 2.34 -10.79
C ILE A 352 -22.27 3.20 -10.93
N ASN A 353 -23.31 2.84 -10.19
CA ASN A 353 -24.55 3.59 -10.11
C ASN A 353 -24.56 4.53 -8.90
N LEU A 354 -25.23 5.67 -9.03
CA LEU A 354 -25.53 6.57 -7.91
C LEU A 354 -27.04 6.66 -7.74
N VAL A 355 -27.54 6.24 -6.58
CA VAL A 355 -28.97 6.06 -6.34
C VAL A 355 -29.41 6.73 -5.05
N GLY A 356 -30.38 7.64 -5.17
CA GLY A 356 -30.99 8.28 -4.01
C GLY A 356 -32.10 7.41 -3.44
N GLN A 357 -32.02 7.07 -2.15
CA GLN A 357 -33.11 6.38 -1.44
C GLN A 357 -33.63 7.21 -0.26
N SER A 358 -34.94 7.20 -0.05
CA SER A 358 -35.59 7.83 1.10
C SER A 358 -35.87 6.80 2.20
N ILE A 359 -35.29 6.97 3.39
CA ILE A 359 -35.64 6.18 4.59
C ILE A 359 -36.28 7.13 5.63
N LEU A 360 -37.47 6.78 6.13
CA LEU A 360 -38.09 7.42 7.31
C LEU A 360 -37.91 6.51 8.53
N THR A 361 -37.34 7.04 9.61
CA THR A 361 -37.43 6.42 10.94
C THR A 361 -38.43 7.18 11.81
N ALA A 362 -39.01 6.48 12.79
CA ALA A 362 -40.13 6.97 13.61
C ALA A 362 -39.75 8.02 14.68
N SER A 363 -38.48 8.44 14.76
CA SER A 363 -38.03 9.45 15.72
C SER A 363 -36.91 10.28 15.09
N GLU A 364 -37.29 11.43 14.54
CA GLU A 364 -36.49 12.65 14.32
C GLU A 364 -34.96 12.47 14.09
N GLY A 365 -34.52 12.58 12.83
CA GLY A 365 -33.11 12.77 12.46
C GLY A 365 -32.63 11.84 11.35
N VAL A 366 -32.06 12.41 10.30
CA VAL A 366 -31.58 11.72 9.07
C VAL A 366 -30.67 10.54 9.44
N ALA A 367 -31.07 9.32 9.07
CA ALA A 367 -30.28 8.11 9.31
C ALA A 367 -29.98 7.39 7.99
N ILE A 368 -28.68 7.19 7.70
CA ILE A 368 -28.16 6.24 6.69
C ILE A 368 -28.04 4.84 7.34
N ARG A 369 -29.10 4.38 8.04
CA ARG A 369 -29.08 3.09 8.75
C ARG A 369 -30.23 2.19 8.32
N ARG A 370 -29.90 0.96 7.89
CA ARG A 370 -30.85 -0.16 7.90
C ARG A 370 -31.00 -0.65 9.35
N THR A 371 -31.90 -0.07 10.12
CA THR A 371 -32.40 -0.76 11.32
C THR A 371 -33.45 -1.77 10.89
N SER A 372 -33.28 -3.01 11.36
CA SER A 372 -34.21 -4.13 11.23
C SER A 372 -35.62 -3.73 11.68
N GLY A 373 -36.47 -3.36 10.73
CA GLY A 373 -37.90 -3.19 10.99
C GLY A 373 -38.66 -2.07 10.28
N ASN A 374 -38.18 -1.45 9.19
CA ASN A 374 -38.98 -0.43 8.48
C ASN A 374 -39.14 -0.66 6.97
N ILE A 375 -40.34 -0.30 6.49
CA ILE A 375 -40.86 -0.45 5.14
C ILE A 375 -40.18 0.56 4.20
N VAL A 376 -39.70 0.07 3.05
CA VAL A 376 -39.19 0.86 1.92
C VAL A 376 -40.37 1.57 1.22
N LEU A 377 -40.33 2.90 1.12
CA LEU A 377 -41.29 3.75 0.37
C LEU A 377 -40.53 5.03 -0.09
N GLN A 378 -40.69 5.64 -1.26
CA GLN A 378 -41.45 5.36 -2.49
C GLN A 378 -40.83 6.10 -3.70
N ASP A 379 -39.75 6.89 -3.50
CA ASP A 379 -39.13 7.73 -4.52
C ASP A 379 -37.64 7.38 -4.62
N VAL A 380 -37.27 6.72 -5.72
CA VAL A 380 -35.88 6.50 -6.12
C VAL A 380 -35.48 7.70 -6.98
N VAL A 381 -34.45 8.43 -6.56
CA VAL A 381 -33.89 9.54 -7.35
C VAL A 381 -32.73 9.01 -8.18
N SER A 382 -32.82 9.18 -9.51
CA SER A 382 -31.75 8.78 -10.42
C SER A 382 -30.70 9.89 -10.59
N LEU A 383 -29.55 9.54 -11.15
CA LEU A 383 -28.46 10.48 -11.43
C LEU A 383 -28.93 11.67 -12.30
N GLU A 384 -29.81 11.43 -13.26
CA GLU A 384 -30.31 12.44 -14.20
C GLU A 384 -31.16 13.52 -13.51
N GLU A 385 -31.65 13.27 -12.30
CA GLU A 385 -32.41 14.22 -11.49
C GLU A 385 -31.53 15.16 -10.64
N LEU A 386 -30.22 14.92 -10.58
CA LEU A 386 -29.27 15.75 -9.83
C LEU A 386 -28.77 16.95 -10.64
N PRO A 387 -28.17 17.98 -10.01
CA PRO A 387 -27.53 19.07 -10.73
C PRO A 387 -26.44 18.57 -11.68
N VAL A 388 -26.28 19.25 -12.82
CA VAL A 388 -25.28 18.89 -13.86
C VAL A 388 -23.86 18.83 -13.29
N GLU A 389 -23.51 19.74 -12.37
CA GLU A 389 -22.20 19.73 -11.70
C GLU A 389 -21.98 18.45 -10.88
N THR A 390 -22.99 18.03 -10.11
CA THR A 390 -22.93 16.78 -9.34
C THR A 390 -22.86 15.56 -10.26
N GLN A 391 -23.56 15.58 -11.40
CA GLN A 391 -23.47 14.53 -12.41
C GLN A 391 -22.06 14.43 -12.99
N GLN A 392 -21.43 15.57 -13.31
CA GLN A 392 -20.06 15.64 -13.83
C GLN A 392 -19.05 15.13 -12.81
N LYS A 393 -19.10 15.62 -11.56
CA LYS A 393 -18.26 15.13 -10.46
C LYS A 393 -18.39 13.61 -10.29
N PHE A 394 -19.61 13.07 -10.40
CA PHE A 394 -19.82 11.64 -10.31
C PHE A 394 -19.20 10.86 -11.48
N GLN A 395 -19.23 11.38 -12.71
CA GLN A 395 -18.54 10.71 -13.82
C GLN A 395 -17.01 10.75 -13.64
N GLU A 396 -16.47 11.87 -13.16
CA GLU A 396 -15.03 12.05 -12.95
C GLU A 396 -14.47 11.10 -11.87
N ILE A 397 -15.26 10.78 -10.84
CA ILE A 397 -14.81 9.94 -9.72
C ILE A 397 -14.98 8.44 -9.95
N LYS A 398 -15.63 7.99 -11.02
CA LYS A 398 -15.83 6.55 -11.30
C LYS A 398 -14.53 5.74 -11.32
N PRO A 399 -13.46 6.18 -12.01
CA PRO A 399 -12.17 5.49 -11.97
C PRO A 399 -11.56 5.43 -10.56
N PHE A 400 -11.78 6.47 -9.74
CA PHE A 400 -11.29 6.55 -8.36
C PHE A 400 -12.00 5.51 -7.48
N ILE A 401 -13.32 5.39 -7.60
CA ILE A 401 -14.11 4.39 -6.89
C ILE A 401 -13.74 2.99 -7.35
N ALA A 402 -13.59 2.77 -8.67
CA ALA A 402 -13.20 1.47 -9.23
C ALA A 402 -11.82 1.04 -8.71
N ALA A 403 -10.84 1.96 -8.71
CA ALA A 403 -9.52 1.71 -8.15
C ALA A 403 -9.58 1.40 -6.65
N LEU A 404 -10.30 2.19 -5.86
CA LEU A 404 -10.52 1.89 -4.43
C LEU A 404 -11.18 0.52 -4.24
N SER A 405 -12.12 0.14 -5.10
CA SER A 405 -12.76 -1.18 -5.10
C SER A 405 -11.72 -2.29 -5.26
N SER A 406 -10.75 -2.12 -6.16
CA SER A 406 -9.65 -3.06 -6.36
C SER A 406 -8.69 -3.07 -5.16
N PHE A 407 -8.19 -1.92 -4.72
CA PHE A 407 -7.20 -1.84 -3.63
C PHE A 407 -7.76 -2.19 -2.24
N THR A 408 -9.06 -2.01 -1.99
CA THR A 408 -9.70 -2.45 -0.73
C THR A 408 -10.28 -3.86 -0.82
N GLY A 409 -10.36 -4.42 -2.03
CA GLY A 409 -11.08 -5.65 -2.30
C GLY A 409 -12.61 -5.53 -2.21
N SER A 410 -13.16 -4.33 -1.98
CA SER A 410 -14.60 -4.09 -2.04
C SER A 410 -15.18 -4.34 -3.44
N ASN A 411 -16.44 -4.75 -3.55
CA ASN A 411 -17.19 -4.70 -4.82
C ASN A 411 -18.22 -3.58 -4.76
N ILE A 412 -17.92 -2.45 -5.40
CA ILE A 412 -18.75 -1.24 -5.35
C ILE A 412 -19.41 -1.04 -6.71
N SER A 413 -20.67 -1.48 -6.83
CA SER A 413 -21.47 -1.28 -8.05
C SER A 413 -22.56 -0.22 -7.89
N THR A 414 -22.89 0.17 -6.66
CA THR A 414 -23.90 1.18 -6.36
C THR A 414 -23.54 1.99 -5.12
N LEU A 415 -23.61 3.31 -5.24
CA LEU A 415 -23.51 4.27 -4.15
C LEU A 415 -24.88 4.83 -3.80
N TYR A 416 -25.12 5.01 -2.50
CA TYR A 416 -26.40 5.51 -1.99
C TYR A 416 -26.25 6.90 -1.37
N PHE A 417 -27.20 7.78 -1.65
CA PHE A 417 -27.31 9.09 -1.01
C PHE A 417 -28.75 9.34 -0.52
N ASN A 418 -28.95 10.46 0.19
CA ASN A 418 -30.27 10.84 0.68
C ASN A 418 -31.18 11.27 -0.48
N GLY A 419 -32.13 10.41 -0.87
CA GLY A 419 -33.05 10.66 -1.99
C GLY A 419 -34.01 11.84 -1.79
N ARG A 420 -34.06 12.47 -0.62
CA ARG A 420 -34.83 13.72 -0.40
C ARG A 420 -34.08 14.97 -0.83
N ASP A 421 -32.77 14.87 -0.96
CA ASP A 421 -31.93 16.00 -1.29
C ASP A 421 -31.72 16.09 -2.80
N ARG A 422 -32.60 16.85 -3.44
CA ARG A 422 -32.51 17.18 -4.87
C ARG A 422 -31.50 18.30 -5.16
N SER A 423 -30.90 18.92 -4.13
CA SER A 423 -29.86 19.94 -4.33
C SER A 423 -28.51 19.35 -4.72
N GLY A 424 -28.33 18.02 -4.56
CA GLY A 424 -27.07 17.34 -4.84
C GLY A 424 -26.11 17.29 -3.66
N GLY A 425 -26.29 18.11 -2.60
CA GLY A 425 -25.30 18.22 -1.51
C GLY A 425 -24.96 16.91 -0.80
N SER A 426 -25.93 16.03 -0.57
CA SER A 426 -25.70 14.72 0.04
C SER A 426 -25.07 13.71 -0.92
N ALA A 427 -25.29 13.86 -2.23
CA ALA A 427 -24.59 13.09 -3.25
C ALA A 427 -23.13 13.56 -3.36
N GLU A 428 -22.90 14.87 -3.35
CA GLU A 428 -21.56 15.46 -3.32
C GLU A 428 -20.79 15.03 -2.07
N ALA A 429 -21.42 15.03 -0.89
CA ALA A 429 -20.76 14.55 0.33
C ALA A 429 -20.33 13.07 0.27
N VAL A 430 -21.03 12.23 -0.50
CA VAL A 430 -20.60 10.84 -0.74
C VAL A 430 -19.43 10.80 -1.71
N ILE A 431 -19.51 11.56 -2.81
CA ILE A 431 -18.43 11.71 -3.81
C ILE A 431 -17.14 12.19 -3.14
N ASP A 432 -17.21 13.24 -2.32
CA ASP A 432 -16.05 13.84 -1.66
C ASP A 432 -15.33 12.85 -0.74
N LYS A 433 -16.05 11.93 -0.07
CA LYS A 433 -15.44 10.87 0.75
C LYS A 433 -14.63 9.87 -0.07
N PHE A 434 -15.10 9.49 -1.26
CA PHE A 434 -14.34 8.62 -2.14
C PHE A 434 -13.09 9.32 -2.68
N TYR A 435 -13.19 10.63 -2.93
CA TYR A 435 -12.06 11.43 -3.35
C TYR A 435 -11.02 11.53 -2.23
N GLU A 436 -11.46 11.72 -0.99
CA GLU A 436 -10.62 11.67 0.21
C GLU A 436 -9.93 10.32 0.36
N ALA A 437 -10.68 9.21 0.28
CA ALA A 437 -10.13 7.85 0.37
C ALA A 437 -9.06 7.59 -0.70
N PHE A 438 -9.30 8.02 -1.93
CA PHE A 438 -8.33 7.87 -3.03
C PHE A 438 -7.07 8.69 -2.78
N ASN A 439 -7.21 9.93 -2.30
CA ASN A 439 -6.05 10.76 -1.97
C ASN A 439 -5.24 10.18 -0.80
N ILE A 440 -5.89 9.52 0.16
CA ILE A 440 -5.19 8.77 1.21
C ILE A 440 -4.38 7.62 0.59
N LEU A 441 -4.98 6.80 -0.29
CA LEU A 441 -4.26 5.73 -1.00
C LEU A 441 -3.06 6.29 -1.79
N LYS A 442 -3.27 7.36 -2.56
CA LYS A 442 -2.21 8.04 -3.32
C LYS A 442 -1.09 8.54 -2.41
N ALA A 443 -1.46 9.09 -1.25
CA ALA A 443 -0.49 9.59 -0.28
C ALA A 443 0.40 8.47 0.28
N VAL A 444 -0.21 7.34 0.63
CA VAL A 444 0.50 6.15 1.10
C VAL A 444 1.45 5.63 0.03
N LEU A 445 0.98 5.48 -1.20
CA LEU A 445 1.82 5.01 -2.30
C LEU A 445 2.97 5.98 -2.61
N PHE A 446 2.77 7.29 -2.42
CA PHE A 446 3.86 8.25 -2.51
C PHE A 446 4.94 8.00 -1.44
N GLN A 447 4.56 7.80 -0.18
CA GLN A 447 5.51 7.51 0.90
C GLN A 447 6.33 6.24 0.62
N GLU A 448 5.73 5.25 -0.03
CA GLU A 448 6.41 3.99 -0.36
C GLU A 448 7.24 4.08 -1.66
N LEU A 449 6.73 4.66 -2.74
CA LEU A 449 7.42 4.59 -4.04
C LEU A 449 8.47 5.70 -4.22
N TYR A 450 8.27 6.85 -3.59
CA TYR A 450 9.18 7.98 -3.75
C TYR A 450 10.60 7.66 -3.24
N PRO A 451 10.81 7.09 -2.04
CA PRO A 451 12.16 6.83 -1.55
C PRO A 451 12.91 5.78 -2.38
N GLN A 452 12.20 4.84 -3.01
CA GLN A 452 12.80 3.83 -3.91
C GLN A 452 13.31 4.42 -5.22
N THR A 453 12.57 5.34 -5.82
CA THR A 453 13.01 5.97 -7.07
C THR A 453 14.07 7.02 -6.83
N PHE A 454 13.86 7.89 -5.85
CA PHE A 454 14.71 9.06 -5.72
C PHE A 454 15.97 8.75 -4.91
N PHE A 455 15.86 7.92 -3.87
CA PHE A 455 17.02 7.60 -3.04
C PHE A 455 17.64 6.27 -3.43
N LEU A 456 16.90 5.16 -3.54
CA LEU A 456 17.50 3.84 -3.82
C LEU A 456 18.18 3.74 -5.19
N GLU A 457 17.64 4.37 -6.24
CA GLU A 457 18.31 4.41 -7.55
C GLU A 457 19.63 5.19 -7.49
N GLN A 458 19.69 6.26 -6.70
CA GLN A 458 20.92 7.03 -6.49
C GLN A 458 21.89 6.32 -5.53
N PHE A 459 21.35 5.54 -4.59
CA PHE A 459 22.09 4.75 -3.61
C PHE A 459 22.72 3.48 -4.16
N GLY A 460 22.30 2.98 -5.33
CA GLY A 460 22.71 1.68 -5.86
C GLY A 460 24.23 1.50 -6.01
N ASP A 461 24.97 2.59 -6.19
CA ASP A 461 26.44 2.61 -6.25
C ASP A 461 27.09 3.16 -4.95
N ASP A 462 26.29 3.69 -4.01
CA ASP A 462 26.70 4.55 -2.89
C ASP A 462 26.33 4.01 -1.48
N ILE A 463 25.66 2.85 -1.40
CA ILE A 463 25.48 2.09 -0.16
C ILE A 463 26.67 1.14 0.03
N TYR A 464 27.38 1.29 1.14
CA TYR A 464 28.49 0.41 1.51
C TYR A 464 28.14 -0.39 2.77
N PHE A 465 28.38 -1.70 2.71
CA PHE A 465 28.19 -2.61 3.84
C PHE A 465 29.53 -2.86 4.54
N LEU A 466 29.56 -2.76 5.87
CA LEU A 466 30.74 -3.04 6.69
C LEU A 466 30.53 -4.28 7.58
N GLU A 467 31.63 -4.91 7.98
CA GLU A 467 31.61 -5.94 9.04
C GLU A 467 31.06 -5.34 10.34
N ASN A 468 30.16 -6.07 11.03
CA ASN A 468 29.41 -5.71 12.25
C ASN A 468 28.04 -5.01 12.07
N ASN A 469 27.27 -5.33 11.04
CA ASN A 469 25.86 -4.92 10.90
C ASN A 469 25.63 -3.39 10.80
N LYS A 470 26.56 -2.63 10.19
CA LYS A 470 26.40 -1.19 9.97
C LYS A 470 26.31 -0.86 8.47
N ILE A 471 25.35 -0.01 8.10
CA ILE A 471 25.15 0.49 6.74
C ILE A 471 25.78 1.88 6.63
N PHE A 472 26.60 2.11 5.61
CA PHE A 472 27.12 3.43 5.28
C PHE A 472 26.38 4.00 4.07
N LEU A 473 25.86 5.22 4.20
CA LEU A 473 25.33 6.02 3.09
C LEU A 473 26.40 7.04 2.68
N ASP A 474 26.73 7.14 1.38
CA ASP A 474 27.61 8.19 0.86
C ASP A 474 26.90 9.56 0.88
N ILE A 475 26.81 10.15 2.07
CA ILE A 475 26.14 11.44 2.28
C ILE A 475 26.61 12.56 1.32
N PRO A 476 27.90 12.71 0.96
CA PRO A 476 28.33 13.69 -0.03
C PRO A 476 27.66 13.62 -1.41
N ASN A 477 27.47 12.43 -1.99
CA ASN A 477 26.84 12.31 -3.31
C ASN A 477 25.35 12.68 -3.23
N ILE A 478 24.65 12.18 -2.20
CA ILE A 478 23.25 12.54 -1.92
C ILE A 478 23.12 14.05 -1.72
N PHE A 479 24.01 14.64 -0.91
CA PHE A 479 24.04 16.07 -0.64
C PHE A 479 24.17 16.84 -1.95
N ASN A 480 25.10 16.45 -2.82
CA ASN A 480 25.28 17.09 -4.12
C ASN A 480 24.04 16.96 -5.00
N THR A 481 23.42 15.78 -5.08
CA THR A 481 22.22 15.60 -5.90
C THR A 481 21.04 16.43 -5.40
N ILE A 482 20.81 16.44 -4.08
CA ILE A 482 19.76 17.26 -3.47
C ILE A 482 20.04 18.74 -3.65
N ASN A 483 21.29 19.16 -3.52
CA ASN A 483 21.72 20.55 -3.74
C ASN A 483 21.55 20.97 -5.20
N ASP A 484 21.95 20.14 -6.15
CA ASP A 484 21.75 20.39 -7.58
C ASP A 484 20.25 20.47 -7.92
N LEU A 485 19.42 19.60 -7.31
CA LEU A 485 17.97 19.69 -7.45
C LEU A 485 17.43 21.01 -6.91
N PHE A 486 17.86 21.45 -5.73
CA PHE A 486 17.43 22.73 -5.14
C PHE A 486 17.83 23.95 -5.97
N LEU A 487 19.01 23.90 -6.61
CA LEU A 487 19.46 24.95 -7.51
C LEU A 487 18.62 25.03 -8.79
N VAL A 488 18.03 23.91 -9.22
CA VAL A 488 17.11 23.86 -10.38
C VAL A 488 15.69 24.23 -9.96
N ASP A 489 15.19 23.62 -8.88
CA ASP A 489 13.87 23.84 -8.30
C ASP A 489 13.96 23.76 -6.76
N GLN A 490 13.84 24.93 -6.11
CA GLN A 490 13.96 25.04 -4.66
C GLN A 490 12.89 24.22 -3.91
N SER A 491 11.68 24.12 -4.46
CA SER A 491 10.59 23.33 -3.85
C SER A 491 10.97 21.86 -3.85
N ASP A 492 11.33 21.33 -5.02
CA ASP A 492 11.63 19.90 -5.16
C ASP A 492 12.90 19.54 -4.38
N GLY A 493 13.94 20.37 -4.39
CA GLY A 493 15.14 20.14 -3.58
C GLY A 493 14.86 20.12 -2.08
N PHE A 494 14.08 21.09 -1.57
CA PHE A 494 13.72 21.17 -0.16
C PHE A 494 12.87 19.97 0.27
N LYS A 495 11.80 19.69 -0.47
CA LYS A 495 10.90 18.59 -0.16
C LYS A 495 11.60 17.24 -0.25
N SER A 496 12.47 17.04 -1.25
CA SER A 496 13.26 15.80 -1.38
C SER A 496 14.16 15.57 -0.17
N LEU A 497 14.82 16.63 0.32
CA LEU A 497 15.62 16.56 1.54
C LEU A 497 14.78 16.23 2.77
N LEU A 498 13.63 16.88 2.92
CA LEU A 498 12.74 16.65 4.06
C LEU A 498 12.18 15.21 4.04
N LEU A 499 11.79 14.72 2.86
CA LEU A 499 11.35 13.33 2.66
C LEU A 499 12.45 12.33 3.01
N LEU A 500 13.71 12.62 2.64
CA LEU A 500 14.85 11.77 2.99
C LEU A 500 15.06 11.71 4.50
N LEU A 501 15.10 12.87 5.15
CA LEU A 501 15.31 12.97 6.59
C LEU A 501 14.17 12.26 7.34
N ASN A 502 12.92 12.41 6.89
CA ASN A 502 11.78 11.66 7.42
C ASN A 502 11.94 10.15 7.25
N HIS A 503 12.37 9.70 6.07
CA HIS A 503 12.56 8.29 5.78
C HIS A 503 13.67 7.68 6.64
N ILE A 504 14.82 8.37 6.71
CA ILE A 504 15.93 8.02 7.60
C ILE A 504 15.45 7.97 9.05
N ASP A 505 14.65 8.93 9.49
CA ASP A 505 14.19 8.94 10.87
C ASP A 505 13.27 7.75 11.19
N ARG A 506 12.35 7.46 10.26
CA ARG A 506 11.36 6.41 10.42
C ARG A 506 11.97 5.00 10.37
N TYR A 507 12.91 4.78 9.44
CA TYR A 507 13.42 3.45 9.14
C TYR A 507 14.91 3.26 9.50
N GLY A 508 15.60 4.33 9.85
CA GLY A 508 17.04 4.36 10.14
C GLY A 508 17.42 3.96 11.57
N VAL A 509 16.45 3.71 12.46
CA VAL A 509 16.69 3.45 13.90
C VAL A 509 17.54 2.21 14.18
N ASP A 510 17.51 1.22 13.30
CA ASP A 510 18.34 0.01 13.40
C ASP A 510 19.71 0.16 12.70
N PHE A 511 20.05 1.38 12.22
CA PHE A 511 21.23 1.65 11.41
C PHE A 511 22.08 2.79 11.97
N GLU A 512 23.40 2.64 11.82
CA GLU A 512 24.32 3.74 12.07
C GLU A 512 24.55 4.55 10.79
N ILE A 513 23.86 5.68 10.68
CA ILE A 513 23.99 6.58 9.53
C ILE A 513 25.14 7.56 9.78
N ILE A 514 26.28 7.27 9.17
CA ILE A 514 27.45 8.15 9.27
C ILE A 514 27.20 9.43 8.48
N ASN A 515 27.62 10.57 9.00
CA ASN A 515 27.54 11.87 8.34
C ASN A 515 26.12 12.41 8.09
N LEU A 516 25.10 11.92 8.82
CA LEU A 516 23.73 12.44 8.73
C LEU A 516 23.66 13.96 8.95
N ASN A 517 24.54 14.49 9.81
CA ASN A 517 24.69 15.91 10.10
C ASN A 517 24.87 16.79 8.85
N TYR A 518 25.43 16.28 7.74
CA TYR A 518 25.57 17.07 6.51
C TYR A 518 24.23 17.35 5.82
N LEU A 519 23.31 16.37 5.82
CA LEU A 519 21.95 16.56 5.31
C LEU A 519 21.17 17.51 6.23
N GLU A 520 21.40 17.43 7.53
CA GLU A 520 20.79 18.35 8.50
C GLU A 520 21.29 19.79 8.32
N MET A 521 22.60 19.99 8.10
CA MET A 521 23.16 21.30 7.75
C MET A 521 22.64 21.83 6.42
N LEU A 522 22.41 20.96 5.42
CA LEU A 522 21.79 21.35 4.16
C LEU A 522 20.34 21.81 4.36
N PHE A 523 19.61 21.13 5.26
CA PHE A 523 18.23 21.46 5.58
C PHE A 523 18.15 22.82 6.27
N GLU A 524 18.99 23.06 7.28
CA GLU A 524 19.14 24.36 7.92
C GLU A 524 19.49 25.45 6.90
N HIS A 525 20.42 25.17 5.99
CA HIS A 525 20.77 26.12 4.93
C HIS A 525 19.57 26.47 4.05
N TYR A 526 18.76 25.49 3.65
CA TYR A 526 17.56 25.77 2.84
C TYR A 526 16.53 26.59 3.59
N VAL A 527 16.27 26.28 4.86
CA VAL A 527 15.30 27.03 5.67
C VAL A 527 15.75 28.48 5.87
N THR A 528 17.03 28.70 6.18
CA THR A 528 17.58 30.04 6.44
C THR A 528 17.82 30.87 5.20
N SER A 529 18.06 30.25 4.04
CA SER A 529 18.31 30.96 2.77
C SER A 529 17.06 31.16 1.91
N THR A 530 15.90 30.66 2.35
CA THR A 530 14.64 30.72 1.61
C THR A 530 13.61 31.52 2.38
N ASP A 531 12.74 32.23 1.66
CA ASP A 531 11.58 32.90 2.24
C ASP A 531 10.74 31.92 3.09
N GLY A 532 10.54 32.25 4.37
CA GLY A 532 9.80 31.41 5.31
C GLY A 532 8.35 31.11 4.88
N GLY A 533 7.71 32.02 4.13
CA GLY A 533 6.39 31.80 3.55
C GLY A 533 6.36 30.66 2.53
N LYS A 534 7.40 30.55 1.68
CA LYS A 534 7.56 29.41 0.76
C LYS A 534 7.84 28.12 1.49
N ILE A 535 8.71 28.17 2.50
CA ILE A 535 9.06 27.00 3.32
C ILE A 535 7.80 26.44 4.01
N ASN A 536 6.99 27.30 4.62
CA ASN A 536 5.73 26.91 5.23
C ASN A 536 4.76 26.31 4.20
N GLN A 537 4.67 26.90 3.01
CA GLN A 537 3.85 26.35 1.92
C GLN A 537 4.31 24.94 1.51
N TRP A 538 5.61 24.71 1.31
CA TRP A 538 6.12 23.40 0.91
C TRP A 538 5.95 22.34 2.00
N PHE A 539 6.01 22.76 3.26
CA PHE A 539 5.73 21.91 4.40
C PHE A 539 4.25 21.50 4.45
N GLU A 540 3.32 22.46 4.26
CA GLU A 540 1.89 22.19 4.13
C GLU A 540 1.61 21.23 2.96
N GLU A 541 2.25 21.45 1.81
CA GLU A 541 2.16 20.57 0.65
C GLU A 541 2.66 19.15 0.92
N LEU A 542 3.59 18.95 1.85
CA LEU A 542 4.04 17.61 2.25
C LEU A 542 3.16 16.96 3.32
N SER A 543 2.47 17.76 4.13
CA SER A 543 1.58 17.25 5.20
C SER A 543 0.45 16.37 4.65
N GLN A 544 -0.01 16.62 3.43
CA GLN A 544 -1.04 15.83 2.75
C GLN A 544 -0.63 14.35 2.56
N TYR A 545 0.67 14.07 2.55
CA TYR A 545 1.20 12.72 2.41
C TYR A 545 1.16 11.92 3.70
N GLY A 546 0.86 12.54 4.85
CA GLY A 546 0.95 11.87 6.15
C GLY A 546 2.35 11.92 6.77
N TYR A 547 3.22 12.83 6.32
CA TYR A 547 4.44 13.23 7.05
C TYR A 547 4.06 14.18 8.19
N ILE A 548 3.16 13.73 9.08
CA ILE A 548 2.59 14.53 10.17
C ILE A 548 3.50 14.61 11.40
N ASP A 549 4.70 14.03 11.34
CA ASP A 549 5.57 13.91 12.51
C ASP A 549 6.36 15.18 12.82
N PHE A 550 6.33 16.18 11.90
CA PHE A 550 7.08 17.42 12.02
C PHE A 550 6.20 18.65 12.21
N THR A 551 6.64 19.60 13.02
CA THR A 551 6.18 21.01 13.00
C THR A 551 7.34 21.89 12.58
N LEU A 552 7.10 22.90 11.74
CA LEU A 552 8.08 23.92 11.40
C LEU A 552 7.55 25.31 11.78
N LEU A 553 8.30 26.02 12.62
CA LEU A 553 8.08 27.43 12.92
C LEU A 553 9.21 28.24 12.34
N THR A 554 8.88 29.24 11.52
CA THR A 554 9.83 30.19 10.94
C THR A 554 9.54 31.60 11.44
N GLY A 555 10.59 32.32 11.82
CA GLY A 555 10.56 33.74 12.16
C GLY A 555 10.84 34.63 10.94
N THR A 556 11.17 35.88 11.22
CA THR A 556 11.41 36.97 10.29
C THR A 556 12.75 37.62 10.60
N ASP A 557 13.16 38.62 9.81
CA ASP A 557 14.38 39.39 10.09
C ASP A 557 14.21 40.40 11.26
N SER A 558 13.27 40.14 12.17
CA SER A 558 12.90 41.03 13.28
C SER A 558 12.68 40.21 14.54
N ASN A 559 12.83 40.85 15.70
CA ASN A 559 12.64 40.18 16.99
C ASN A 559 11.28 39.47 17.09
N ASP A 560 11.34 38.15 17.18
CA ASP A 560 10.22 37.24 17.21
C ASP A 560 10.02 36.57 18.57
N ASN A 561 8.80 36.07 18.80
CA ASN A 561 8.48 35.25 19.96
C ASN A 561 7.77 33.99 19.47
N LEU A 562 8.57 32.96 19.18
CA LEU A 562 8.10 31.69 18.62
C LEU A 562 7.94 30.68 19.74
N GLN A 563 6.71 30.21 19.92
CA GLN A 563 6.38 29.18 20.91
C GLN A 563 5.74 28.01 20.22
N ASN A 564 6.38 26.85 20.32
CA ASN A 564 5.77 25.62 19.87
C ASN A 564 4.73 25.15 20.88
N THR A 565 3.46 25.44 20.59
CA THR A 565 2.33 24.97 21.40
C THR A 565 1.74 23.66 20.89
N ASN A 566 2.31 23.09 19.83
CA ASN A 566 1.77 21.89 19.20
C ASN A 566 2.05 20.67 20.08
N ILE A 567 1.03 19.85 20.35
CA ILE A 567 1.10 18.72 21.29
C ILE A 567 1.05 17.38 20.55
N VAL A 568 0.95 17.41 19.22
CA VAL A 568 0.65 16.21 18.41
C VAL A 568 1.80 15.67 17.59
N ASN A 569 2.97 16.33 17.59
CA ASN A 569 4.11 16.00 16.73
C ASN A 569 5.36 15.74 17.57
N ALA A 570 6.09 14.66 17.25
CA ALA A 570 7.21 14.15 18.03
C ALA A 570 8.54 14.88 17.76
N LYS A 571 8.68 15.56 16.61
CA LYS A 571 9.88 16.33 16.26
C LYS A 571 9.51 17.70 15.72
N ASN A 572 10.20 18.74 16.15
CA ASN A 572 9.87 20.09 15.70
C ASN A 572 11.10 20.90 15.34
N TYR A 573 10.96 21.71 14.30
CA TYR A 573 11.96 22.65 13.85
C TYR A 573 11.49 24.07 14.15
N ILE A 574 12.34 24.86 14.79
CA ILE A 574 12.12 26.30 15.01
C ILE A 574 13.34 27.03 14.45
N PHE A 575 13.12 27.96 13.52
CA PHE A 575 14.16 28.82 12.97
C PHE A 575 13.68 30.26 13.06
N SER A 576 14.32 31.14 13.83
CA SER A 576 13.83 32.52 13.94
C SER A 576 14.45 33.50 12.96
N GLY A 577 15.71 33.34 12.58
CA GLY A 577 16.32 34.16 11.53
C GLY A 577 17.17 35.28 12.12
N ASP A 578 16.96 36.52 11.67
CA ASP A 578 17.66 37.67 12.25
C ASP A 578 16.79 38.34 13.33
N GLY A 579 17.38 38.87 14.38
CA GLY A 579 16.65 39.57 15.46
C GLY A 579 17.11 39.11 16.84
N ASP A 580 16.72 39.85 17.89
CA ASP A 580 16.87 39.31 19.25
C ASP A 580 15.59 38.53 19.62
N ASP A 581 15.63 37.20 19.48
CA ASP A 581 14.44 36.36 19.49
C ASP A 581 14.18 35.66 20.84
N GLN A 582 12.93 35.24 21.03
CA GLN A 582 12.51 34.40 22.15
C GLN A 582 11.88 33.12 21.60
N LEU A 583 12.58 32.00 21.78
CA LEU A 583 12.24 30.71 21.19
C LEU A 583 11.92 29.70 22.28
N THR A 584 10.86 28.93 22.09
CA THR A 584 10.45 27.94 23.07
C THR A 584 9.89 26.68 22.43
N GLY A 585 10.54 25.55 22.73
CA GLY A 585 10.12 24.20 22.39
C GLY A 585 8.88 23.71 23.14
N ASN A 586 8.58 22.41 23.05
CA ASN A 586 7.45 21.76 23.69
C ASN A 586 7.88 20.68 24.69
N ASN A 587 7.26 19.49 24.66
CA ASN A 587 7.63 18.39 25.56
C ASN A 587 8.22 17.19 24.80
N HIS A 588 8.57 17.38 23.53
CA HIS A 588 9.15 16.39 22.63
C HIS A 588 10.49 16.92 22.12
N THR A 589 11.25 16.07 21.44
CA THR A 589 12.53 16.45 20.82
C THR A 589 12.37 17.60 19.84
N ASP A 590 13.01 18.72 20.13
CA ASP A 590 13.01 19.92 19.31
C ASP A 590 14.40 20.20 18.72
N LYS A 591 14.44 20.74 17.50
CA LYS A 591 15.60 21.35 16.88
C LYS A 591 15.33 22.84 16.73
N ILE A 592 16.02 23.66 17.51
CA ILE A 592 15.77 25.11 17.60
C ILE A 592 17.03 25.88 17.21
N PHE A 593 16.88 26.82 16.28
CA PHE A 593 17.95 27.65 15.72
C PHE A 593 17.57 29.12 15.88
N GLY A 594 18.39 29.88 16.62
CA GLY A 594 18.26 31.32 16.83
C GLY A 594 18.55 32.10 15.55
N GLY A 595 19.81 32.07 15.11
CA GLY A 595 20.22 32.72 13.87
C GLY A 595 21.10 33.93 14.18
N GLU A 596 20.83 35.11 13.62
CA GLU A 596 21.60 36.31 13.94
C GLU A 596 20.89 37.15 15.02
N GLY A 597 21.61 37.58 16.06
CA GLY A 597 21.10 38.45 17.12
C GLY A 597 21.28 37.84 18.50
N ASN A 598 20.77 38.48 19.56
CA ASN A 598 20.92 37.97 20.93
C ASN A 598 19.68 37.18 21.35
N ASP A 599 19.71 35.88 21.13
CA ASP A 599 18.56 35.03 21.27
C ASP A 599 18.40 34.45 22.67
N THR A 600 17.17 34.07 23.00
CA THR A 600 16.87 33.28 24.19
C THR A 600 16.05 32.06 23.81
N ILE A 601 16.63 30.89 24.03
CA ILE A 601 16.11 29.60 23.56
C ILE A 601 15.83 28.70 24.76
N TYR A 602 14.61 28.15 24.83
CA TYR A 602 14.19 27.17 25.84
C TYR A 602 13.75 25.87 25.17
N GLY A 603 14.49 24.76 25.36
CA GLY A 603 14.14 23.43 24.86
C GLY A 603 12.92 22.84 25.56
N ARG A 604 12.95 22.85 26.90
CA ARG A 604 11.94 22.34 27.86
C ARG A 604 12.08 20.85 28.18
N ASN A 605 11.24 19.96 27.64
CA ASN A 605 11.36 18.52 27.90
C ASN A 605 11.56 17.80 26.57
N GLY A 606 12.31 16.70 26.57
CA GLY A 606 12.68 15.98 25.37
C GLY A 606 14.19 16.06 25.17
N ASP A 607 14.73 15.21 24.30
CA ASP A 607 16.15 15.29 23.95
C ASP A 607 16.30 16.35 22.86
N ASP A 608 16.70 17.56 23.24
CA ASP A 608 16.65 18.75 22.36
C ASP A 608 17.99 19.10 21.72
N TYR A 609 17.94 19.74 20.55
CA TYR A 609 19.09 20.37 19.90
C TYR A 609 18.85 21.88 19.79
N LEU A 610 19.70 22.68 20.45
CA LEU A 610 19.59 24.14 20.48
C LEU A 610 20.85 24.78 19.89
N ASP A 611 20.70 25.62 18.87
CA ASP A 611 21.78 26.43 18.28
C ASP A 611 21.46 27.92 18.39
N GLY A 612 22.34 28.69 19.04
CA GLY A 612 22.22 30.14 19.21
C GLY A 612 22.57 30.93 17.95
N GLY A 613 23.44 30.41 17.09
CA GLY A 613 23.89 31.14 15.91
C GLY A 613 24.91 32.25 16.22
N SER A 614 24.63 33.50 15.89
CA SER A 614 25.57 34.63 16.02
C SER A 614 25.03 35.71 16.93
N GLY A 615 25.68 35.97 18.05
CA GLY A 615 25.29 37.05 18.96
C GLY A 615 25.72 36.78 20.38
N ASN A 616 24.89 37.10 21.37
CA ASN A 616 25.18 36.73 22.76
C ASN A 616 23.96 36.02 23.31
N ASP A 617 23.95 34.70 23.15
CA ASP A 617 22.73 33.93 23.24
C ASP A 617 22.54 33.31 24.62
N LYS A 618 21.30 32.94 24.93
CA LYS A 618 20.94 32.23 26.16
C LYS A 618 20.19 30.97 25.84
N LEU A 619 20.82 29.83 26.00
CA LEU A 619 20.27 28.52 25.70
C LEU A 619 19.98 27.76 27.00
N TYR A 620 18.75 27.32 27.17
CA TYR A 620 18.30 26.49 28.29
C TYR A 620 17.76 25.18 27.73
N GLY A 621 18.48 24.07 27.92
CA GLY A 621 18.10 22.72 27.45
C GLY A 621 16.81 22.27 28.13
N GLY A 622 16.90 21.88 29.39
CA GLY A 622 15.74 21.57 30.22
C GLY A 622 15.81 20.16 30.76
N ASN A 623 14.87 19.28 30.43
CA ASN A 623 14.87 17.89 30.85
C ASN A 623 15.04 16.98 29.63
N GLY A 624 16.11 16.19 29.60
CA GLY A 624 16.43 15.30 28.49
C GLY A 624 17.94 15.27 28.27
N GLU A 625 18.38 14.47 27.30
CA GLU A 625 19.74 14.49 26.79
C GLU A 625 19.87 15.56 25.69
N ASP A 626 20.20 16.78 26.11
CA ASP A 626 20.22 17.96 25.23
C ASP A 626 21.59 18.25 24.61
N THR A 627 21.60 18.75 23.38
CA THR A 627 22.78 19.31 22.70
C THR A 627 22.64 20.82 22.54
N LEU A 628 23.54 21.59 23.15
CA LEU A 628 23.53 23.06 23.09
C LEU A 628 24.78 23.60 22.38
N ILE A 629 24.56 24.44 21.37
CA ILE A 629 25.60 25.11 20.59
C ILE A 629 25.40 26.62 20.71
N GLY A 630 26.30 27.32 21.39
CA GLY A 630 26.20 28.79 21.54
C GLY A 630 26.52 29.57 20.27
N GLY A 631 27.26 28.98 19.34
CA GLY A 631 27.66 29.66 18.10
C GLY A 631 28.75 30.72 18.32
N THR A 632 28.62 31.89 17.69
CA THR A 632 29.61 32.98 17.77
C THR A 632 29.19 34.08 18.72
N GLY A 633 30.10 34.46 19.63
CA GLY A 633 29.95 35.61 20.51
C GLY A 633 30.09 35.21 21.98
N SER A 634 29.32 35.83 22.89
CA SER A 634 29.43 35.57 24.33
C SER A 634 28.15 34.95 24.90
N ASP A 635 28.10 33.63 24.87
CA ASP A 635 26.87 32.88 25.09
C ASP A 635 26.76 32.30 26.52
N TYR A 636 25.53 32.08 26.95
CA TYR A 636 25.17 31.42 28.19
C TYR A 636 24.42 30.13 27.88
N LEU A 637 24.96 28.99 28.31
CA LEU A 637 24.37 27.66 28.09
C LEU A 637 24.07 27.00 29.44
N GLU A 638 22.83 26.53 29.59
CA GLU A 638 22.35 25.78 30.75
C GLU A 638 21.69 24.48 30.27
N GLY A 639 22.40 23.35 30.40
CA GLY A 639 21.92 22.04 29.93
C GLY A 639 20.82 21.38 30.77
N GLY A 640 20.38 21.98 31.88
CA GLY A 640 19.27 21.44 32.67
C GLY A 640 19.57 20.12 33.40
N SER A 641 18.59 19.22 33.49
CA SER A 641 18.68 17.97 34.26
C SER A 641 18.84 16.73 33.36
N GLN A 642 20.07 16.17 33.38
CA GLN A 642 20.61 15.05 32.58
C GLN A 642 21.43 15.40 31.32
N GLY A 643 22.10 16.56 31.31
CA GLY A 643 23.09 16.91 30.27
C GLY A 643 24.47 16.26 30.41
#